data_AF-A0A8H6QP29-F1
#
_entry.id   AF-A0A8H6QP29-F1
#
_cell.length_a   1.000
_cell.length_b   1.000
_cell.length_c   1.000
_cell.angle_alpha   90.00
_cell.angle_beta   90.00
_cell.angle_gamma   90.00
#
_symmetry.space_group_name_H-M   'P 1'
#
loop_
_entity.id
_entity.type
_entity.pdbx_description
1 polymer ?
#
loop_
_entity_poly.entity_id
_entity_poly.type
_entity_poly.pdbx_seq_one_letter_code
_entity_poly.pdbx_strand_id
1 'polypeptide(L)'
;MANAKRGGYRQINQALNICAWEGYLDEQQARLPTLEDVEQISPRVLRVLGQNEGKFTLQGTNTYIVGTGRQRLIIDTGQGIPEWASLISSTLADSSIELSYVLLTHWHGDHTGGVPDLLRLYPYLSDSIYKHTPGKGQKLISDGQVFRVEGATVRAVHSPGHSHDHMCFILEEENAMFTGDNVLGHGSSAVEVLSTWMSSLRMMQSLGCAVGYPAHGAVIHDLPAKIDVELTQKARREYRVVETLKRMKREDQHNGAPGKGSVTVQQLVTAMHGNDLDEQVRVMALEPFVDEVLRKLAHDERVAFECHPESARGGMLVLQSMPSRLNNYLDTLYWNKCPLINPRKLKRGNKMERQPKSVCDAGQLLQTASIISSTAQTIIAEWSAEAKASKGPRKQNVPTLPSRELFDAQRTILAAVGKLTELVSDPSARILEVATQFQESRSLYIAAERRIPDLLAAGDEDGVHVDVISQKARIEPRKLGATDARSFSSHFEIPVFDWYFPANRSEYVREQCEGFTASDRLPHTLLDPDTGPSYDVAKTAWQNAVCTKKTRWEWIEERVAPEKLLESGGHYPGIPSLVLGLPPREDDGLVARPELEIMGLSMVGGGRVFGTAHVYDFPWASLGDALVVDVGGGVGGFPLQLSKVYPKLRFIVQDRGPVVKQGLEKVWPRENLEALHNRRVQFVEHSFFDTNPTEGADIYFLRYVLHDWSDDYCVRILSAIRSSMAAHSRLLICDQVMNTTVGDPDLESAPSPLPANYGYHTRFSHSRDITMMSCINGIERTPAEFKALLQAAGLKLKKIWDCRSQVSLIEAVLPEVNGFK
;
A
#
# COMPACT_ATOMS: atom_id res chain seq x y z
N MET A 1 8.26 -14.97 -40.46
CA MET A 1 7.67 -13.63 -40.25
C MET A 1 6.54 -13.77 -39.24
N ALA A 2 6.42 -12.80 -38.32
CA ALA A 2 5.47 -12.73 -37.19
C ALA A 2 5.78 -13.58 -35.94
N ASN A 3 6.82 -13.20 -35.16
CA ASN A 3 6.79 -13.30 -33.69
C ASN A 3 8.01 -12.62 -33.01
N ALA A 4 8.18 -11.32 -33.23
CA ALA A 4 9.20 -10.51 -32.52
C ALA A 4 8.71 -9.07 -32.33
N LYS A 5 7.65 -8.87 -31.54
CA LYS A 5 7.19 -7.52 -31.11
C LYS A 5 6.45 -7.61 -29.76
N ARG A 6 7.10 -8.05 -28.68
CA ARG A 6 6.55 -7.89 -27.31
C ARG A 6 7.67 -7.73 -26.29
N GLY A 7 7.95 -6.49 -25.91
CA GLY A 7 8.76 -6.12 -24.74
C GLY A 7 8.97 -4.61 -24.66
N GLY A 8 8.66 -3.99 -23.52
CA GLY A 8 9.15 -2.64 -23.14
C GLY A 8 8.11 -1.55 -22.86
N TYR A 9 7.03 -1.44 -23.63
CA TYR A 9 6.18 -0.23 -23.63
C TYR A 9 4.88 -0.34 -22.79
N ARG A 10 4.84 -1.02 -21.63
CA ARG A 10 3.58 -1.17 -20.87
C ARG A 10 3.39 -0.19 -19.70
N GLN A 11 4.44 0.48 -19.22
CA GLN A 11 4.33 1.36 -18.04
C GLN A 11 3.99 2.82 -18.38
N ILE A 12 4.35 3.34 -19.56
CA ILE A 12 3.90 4.68 -20.02
C ILE A 12 2.53 4.63 -20.73
N ASN A 13 2.16 3.47 -21.29
CA ASN A 13 0.98 3.32 -22.15
C ASN A 13 -0.38 3.20 -21.42
N GLN A 14 -0.45 3.39 -20.11
CA GLN A 14 -1.76 3.48 -19.44
C GLN A 14 -2.41 4.87 -19.56
N ALA A 15 -1.66 5.91 -19.95
CA ALA A 15 -2.18 7.29 -20.02
C ALA A 15 -2.35 7.88 -21.44
N LEU A 16 -1.78 7.27 -22.49
CA LEU A 16 -1.87 7.79 -23.86
C LEU A 16 -2.26 6.67 -24.83
N ASN A 17 -3.54 6.54 -25.16
CA ASN A 17 -4.01 5.59 -26.17
C ASN A 17 -4.15 6.29 -27.53
N ILE A 18 -3.49 5.69 -28.52
CA ILE A 18 -2.96 6.30 -29.75
C ILE A 18 -4.02 6.60 -30.83
N CYS A 19 -5.24 6.05 -30.74
CA CYS A 19 -6.18 6.08 -31.87
C CYS A 19 -6.77 7.46 -32.24
N ALA A 20 -6.82 8.42 -31.31
CA ALA A 20 -7.32 9.78 -31.59
C ALA A 20 -6.23 10.77 -32.02
N TRP A 21 -4.96 10.35 -31.96
CA TRP A 21 -3.77 11.18 -32.20
C TRP A 21 -3.04 10.82 -33.49
N GLU A 22 -3.49 9.80 -34.24
CA GLU A 22 -2.75 9.31 -35.40
C GLU A 22 -2.56 10.39 -36.46
N GLY A 23 -3.62 11.09 -36.88
CA GLY A 23 -3.49 12.16 -37.89
C GLY A 23 -2.61 13.35 -37.44
N TYR A 24 -2.63 13.72 -36.16
CA TYR A 24 -1.78 14.81 -35.63
C TYR A 24 -0.31 14.40 -35.52
N LEU A 25 -0.05 13.17 -35.03
CA LEU A 25 1.30 12.63 -34.92
C LEU A 25 1.90 12.33 -36.30
N ASP A 26 1.08 11.88 -37.25
CA ASP A 26 1.48 11.64 -38.63
C ASP A 26 1.78 12.98 -39.35
N GLU A 27 1.00 14.05 -39.13
CA GLU A 27 1.30 15.41 -39.63
C GLU A 27 2.55 16.03 -38.98
N GLN A 28 2.77 15.81 -37.68
CA GLN A 28 3.99 16.24 -36.99
C GLN A 28 5.20 15.53 -37.57
N GLN A 29 5.13 14.20 -37.74
CA GLN A 29 6.19 13.38 -38.31
C GLN A 29 6.51 13.78 -39.76
N ALA A 30 5.50 14.13 -40.56
CA ALA A 30 5.68 14.62 -41.93
C ALA A 30 6.37 16.00 -42.04
N ARG A 31 6.43 16.78 -40.95
CA ARG A 31 7.08 18.11 -40.90
C ARG A 31 8.47 18.08 -40.26
N LEU A 32 8.91 16.93 -39.79
CA LEU A 32 10.23 16.78 -39.20
C LEU A 32 11.31 16.88 -40.29
N PRO A 33 12.42 17.59 -40.03
CA PRO A 33 13.55 17.54 -40.95
C PRO A 33 14.14 16.13 -40.98
N THR A 34 14.62 15.72 -42.15
CA THR A 34 15.44 14.52 -42.27
C THR A 34 16.74 14.71 -41.48
N LEU A 35 17.10 13.71 -40.70
CA LEU A 35 18.37 13.64 -40.00
C LEU A 35 19.21 12.55 -40.64
N GLU A 36 20.48 12.85 -40.92
CA GLU A 36 21.41 11.83 -41.43
C GLU A 36 21.65 10.77 -40.36
N ASP A 37 21.79 9.52 -40.81
CA ASP A 37 22.06 8.34 -39.98
C ASP A 37 23.29 8.54 -39.09
N VAL A 38 24.32 9.21 -39.62
CA VAL A 38 25.54 9.59 -38.91
C VAL A 38 25.86 11.05 -39.23
N GLU A 39 25.94 11.90 -38.21
CA GLU A 39 26.20 13.33 -38.37
C GLU A 39 27.20 13.86 -37.34
N GLN A 40 28.26 14.53 -37.80
CA GLN A 40 29.21 15.23 -36.93
C GLN A 40 28.62 16.59 -36.53
N ILE A 41 27.96 16.64 -35.38
CA ILE A 41 27.19 17.82 -34.93
C ILE A 41 28.05 18.87 -34.18
N SER A 42 29.25 18.49 -33.74
CA SER A 42 30.27 19.39 -33.21
C SER A 42 31.66 18.81 -33.46
N PRO A 43 32.79 19.52 -33.22
CA PRO A 43 34.13 18.92 -33.32
C PRO A 43 34.38 17.70 -32.42
N ARG A 44 33.53 17.46 -31.42
CA ARG A 44 33.71 16.42 -30.39
C ARG A 44 32.55 15.43 -30.32
N VAL A 45 31.41 15.72 -30.96
CA VAL A 45 30.19 14.91 -30.85
C VAL A 45 29.74 14.44 -32.23
N LEU A 46 29.63 13.11 -32.36
CA LEU A 46 29.05 12.42 -33.51
C LEU A 46 27.71 11.81 -33.09
N ARG A 47 26.64 12.18 -33.79
CA ARG A 47 25.30 11.60 -33.59
C ARG A 47 25.13 10.40 -34.51
N VAL A 48 24.65 9.29 -33.97
CA VAL A 48 24.26 8.08 -34.72
C VAL A 48 22.81 7.74 -34.38
N LEU A 49 21.95 7.62 -35.40
CA LEU A 49 20.52 7.33 -35.21
C LEU A 49 20.27 5.85 -34.89
N GLY A 50 19.33 5.61 -33.97
CA GLY A 50 18.90 4.31 -33.47
C GLY A 50 18.16 3.41 -34.47
N GLN A 51 17.95 3.88 -35.70
CA GLN A 51 17.25 3.18 -36.79
C GLN A 51 15.82 2.73 -36.42
N ASN A 52 15.21 3.43 -35.46
CA ASN A 52 13.91 3.13 -34.87
C ASN A 52 12.95 4.31 -35.04
N GLU A 53 12.88 4.91 -36.23
CA GLU A 53 11.96 6.03 -36.50
C GLU A 53 10.51 5.68 -36.13
N GLY A 54 9.78 6.65 -35.59
CA GLY A 54 8.43 6.40 -35.09
C GLY A 54 7.83 7.56 -34.32
N LYS A 55 6.58 7.36 -33.89
CA LYS A 55 5.75 8.42 -33.28
C LYS A 55 6.33 8.99 -31.98
N PHE A 56 7.08 8.17 -31.22
CA PHE A 56 7.68 8.56 -29.94
C PHE A 56 9.20 8.78 -30.05
N THR A 57 9.83 8.13 -31.02
CA THR A 57 11.27 8.18 -31.27
C THR A 57 11.65 9.23 -32.32
N LEU A 58 10.66 9.89 -32.94
CA LEU A 58 10.80 10.87 -34.01
C LEU A 58 11.57 10.31 -35.21
N GLN A 59 12.65 10.98 -35.63
CA GLN A 59 13.58 10.48 -36.66
C GLN A 59 14.41 9.26 -36.23
N GLY A 60 14.25 8.80 -34.99
CA GLY A 60 15.05 7.75 -34.35
C GLY A 60 15.71 8.26 -33.07
N THR A 61 16.02 7.34 -32.15
CA THR A 61 16.74 7.68 -30.92
C THR A 61 18.17 8.09 -31.25
N ASN A 62 18.58 9.27 -30.81
CA ASN A 62 19.94 9.74 -30.94
C ASN A 62 20.85 9.00 -29.97
N THR A 63 21.90 8.38 -30.50
CA THR A 63 23.05 7.93 -29.71
C THR A 63 24.23 8.83 -30.01
N TYR A 64 25.06 9.14 -29.01
CA TYR A 64 26.13 10.13 -29.15
C TYR A 64 27.49 9.54 -28.85
N ILE A 65 28.40 9.57 -29.82
CA ILE A 65 29.81 9.25 -29.61
C ILE A 65 30.58 10.55 -29.35
N VAL A 66 31.27 10.62 -28.21
CA VAL A 66 31.84 11.86 -27.67
C VAL A 66 33.34 11.72 -27.40
N GLY A 67 34.12 12.68 -27.91
CA GLY A 67 35.58 12.78 -27.76
C GLY A 67 36.26 13.16 -29.08
N THR A 68 37.53 13.58 -29.03
CA THR A 68 38.33 13.89 -30.24
C THR A 68 39.37 12.83 -30.56
N GLY A 69 39.87 12.11 -29.55
CA GLY A 69 40.87 11.06 -29.74
C GLY A 69 40.29 9.73 -30.23
N ARG A 70 41.17 8.72 -30.25
CA ARG A 70 40.81 7.33 -30.57
C ARG A 70 39.84 6.74 -29.54
N GLN A 71 40.06 6.98 -28.25
CA GLN A 71 39.17 6.54 -27.18
C GLN A 71 38.03 7.54 -26.99
N ARG A 72 36.78 7.09 -27.10
CA ARG A 72 35.56 7.91 -26.97
C ARG A 72 34.53 7.25 -26.06
N LEU A 73 33.52 7.99 -25.63
CA LEU A 73 32.37 7.42 -24.93
C LEU A 73 31.13 7.43 -25.80
N ILE A 74 30.17 6.57 -25.52
CA ILE A 74 28.84 6.58 -26.13
C ILE A 74 27.78 6.89 -25.08
N ILE A 75 26.78 7.70 -25.45
CA ILE A 75 25.59 7.98 -24.66
C ILE A 75 24.38 7.36 -25.37
N ASP A 76 23.64 6.53 -24.63
CA ASP A 76 22.54 5.67 -25.07
C ASP A 76 22.92 4.65 -26.16
N THR A 77 22.04 3.66 -26.36
CA THR A 77 22.29 2.49 -27.22
C THR A 77 21.15 2.15 -28.18
N GLY A 78 20.15 3.04 -28.33
CA GLY A 78 19.01 2.74 -29.19
C GLY A 78 18.17 1.55 -28.67
N GLN A 79 17.23 1.11 -29.51
CA GLN A 79 16.27 0.05 -29.17
C GLN A 79 16.81 -1.38 -29.32
N GLY A 80 18.04 -1.55 -29.81
CA GLY A 80 18.59 -2.87 -30.14
C GLY A 80 18.09 -3.40 -31.49
N ILE A 81 17.98 -2.50 -32.47
CA ILE A 81 17.70 -2.86 -33.86
C ILE A 81 19.03 -3.25 -34.55
N PRO A 82 19.09 -4.38 -35.29
CA PRO A 82 20.34 -4.86 -35.92
C PRO A 82 21.03 -3.83 -36.84
N GLU A 83 20.24 -3.00 -37.51
CA GLU A 83 20.67 -1.92 -38.38
C GLU A 83 21.48 -0.86 -37.60
N TRP A 84 21.06 -0.50 -36.38
CA TRP A 84 21.83 0.38 -35.50
C TRP A 84 23.17 -0.24 -35.11
N ALA A 85 23.19 -1.53 -34.75
CA ALA A 85 24.43 -2.22 -34.39
C ALA A 85 25.43 -2.25 -35.57
N SER A 86 24.91 -2.43 -36.79
CA SER A 86 25.71 -2.38 -38.02
C SER A 86 26.26 -0.98 -38.27
N LEU A 87 25.43 0.05 -38.08
CA LEU A 87 25.80 1.46 -38.25
C LEU A 87 26.84 1.92 -37.23
N ILE A 88 26.71 1.53 -35.97
CA ILE A 88 27.72 1.78 -34.93
C ILE A 88 29.03 1.08 -35.32
N SER A 89 28.96 -0.17 -35.77
CA SER A 89 30.16 -0.93 -36.13
C SER A 89 30.94 -0.28 -37.28
N SER A 90 30.26 0.12 -38.37
CA SER A 90 30.89 0.81 -39.50
C SER A 90 31.42 2.17 -39.08
N THR A 91 30.64 2.95 -38.31
CA THR A 91 31.04 4.29 -37.85
C THR A 91 32.32 4.27 -37.01
N LEU A 92 32.42 3.32 -36.07
CA LEU A 92 33.59 3.16 -35.23
C LEU A 92 34.82 2.70 -36.04
N ALA A 93 34.63 1.81 -37.02
CA ALA A 93 35.70 1.35 -37.90
C ALA A 93 36.23 2.45 -38.82
N ASP A 94 35.33 3.13 -39.54
CA ASP A 94 35.67 4.18 -40.52
C ASP A 94 36.38 5.37 -39.87
N SER A 95 36.01 5.68 -38.63
CA SER A 95 36.61 6.77 -37.85
C SER A 95 37.77 6.34 -36.96
N SER A 96 38.14 5.05 -36.97
CA SER A 96 39.17 4.47 -36.08
C SER A 96 38.95 4.78 -34.60
N ILE A 97 37.71 4.67 -34.13
CA ILE A 97 37.28 4.96 -32.75
C ILE A 97 37.16 3.66 -31.93
N GLU A 98 37.59 3.72 -30.68
CA GLU A 98 37.34 2.71 -29.65
C GLU A 98 36.51 3.31 -28.51
N LEU A 99 35.49 2.57 -28.05
CA LEU A 99 34.67 3.03 -26.94
C LEU A 99 35.31 2.70 -25.59
N SER A 100 35.26 3.61 -24.63
CA SER A 100 35.75 3.46 -23.26
C SER A 100 34.65 3.45 -22.21
N TYR A 101 33.54 4.16 -22.47
CA TYR A 101 32.38 4.25 -21.58
C TYR A 101 31.07 4.18 -22.37
N VAL A 102 30.06 3.54 -21.78
CA VAL A 102 28.68 3.51 -22.26
C VAL A 102 27.81 4.11 -21.16
N LEU A 103 27.23 5.29 -21.40
CA LEU A 103 26.41 6.00 -20.43
C LEU A 103 24.94 5.90 -20.86
N LEU A 104 24.07 5.41 -19.99
CA LEU A 104 22.64 5.28 -20.26
C LEU A 104 21.88 6.39 -19.52
N THR A 105 21.02 7.11 -20.24
CA THR A 105 20.22 8.21 -19.69
C THR A 105 19.14 7.71 -18.74
N HIS A 106 18.35 6.70 -19.13
CA HIS A 106 17.23 6.18 -18.32
C HIS A 106 16.76 4.78 -18.74
N TRP A 107 15.70 4.25 -18.11
CA TRP A 107 15.30 2.84 -18.26
C TRP A 107 14.61 2.46 -19.57
N HIS A 108 14.12 3.41 -20.37
CA HIS A 108 13.33 3.06 -21.56
C HIS A 108 14.11 2.21 -22.57
N GLY A 109 13.37 1.31 -23.22
CA GLY A 109 13.96 0.26 -24.05
C GLY A 109 14.67 0.79 -25.29
N ASP A 110 14.26 1.95 -25.79
CA ASP A 110 14.89 2.64 -26.92
C ASP A 110 16.18 3.39 -26.57
N HIS A 111 16.59 3.43 -25.30
CA HIS A 111 17.90 3.95 -24.87
C HIS A 111 18.84 2.84 -24.41
N THR A 112 18.29 1.73 -23.91
CA THR A 112 19.05 0.64 -23.28
C THR A 112 19.07 -0.66 -24.10
N GLY A 113 18.23 -0.76 -25.12
CA GLY A 113 17.97 -1.99 -25.86
C GLY A 113 19.14 -2.49 -26.69
N GLY A 114 20.04 -1.61 -27.14
CA GLY A 114 21.24 -1.99 -27.91
C GLY A 114 22.44 -2.45 -27.08
N VAL A 115 22.36 -2.43 -25.74
CA VAL A 115 23.43 -2.92 -24.87
C VAL A 115 23.87 -4.36 -25.22
N PRO A 116 22.97 -5.35 -25.43
CA PRO A 116 23.36 -6.71 -25.78
C PRO A 116 24.13 -6.80 -27.11
N ASP A 117 23.73 -6.03 -28.12
CA ASP A 117 24.42 -5.97 -29.41
C ASP A 117 25.81 -5.35 -29.28
N LEU A 118 25.91 -4.27 -28.49
CA LEU A 118 27.18 -3.61 -28.24
C LEU A 118 28.18 -4.55 -27.53
N LEU A 119 27.72 -5.31 -26.54
CA LEU A 119 28.55 -6.31 -25.85
C LEU A 119 28.93 -7.49 -26.74
N ARG A 120 28.06 -7.88 -27.68
CA ARG A 120 28.38 -8.92 -28.67
C ARG A 120 29.48 -8.48 -29.63
N LEU A 121 29.46 -7.22 -30.06
CA LEU A 121 30.44 -6.65 -30.98
C LEU A 121 31.75 -6.24 -30.27
N TYR A 122 31.65 -5.73 -29.04
CA TYR A 122 32.75 -5.20 -28.25
C TYR A 122 32.73 -5.75 -26.80
N PRO A 123 33.08 -7.03 -26.59
CA PRO A 123 32.95 -7.68 -25.28
C PRO A 123 33.74 -7.01 -24.16
N TYR A 124 34.82 -6.29 -24.49
CA TYR A 124 35.66 -5.58 -23.53
C TYR A 124 34.91 -4.42 -22.82
N LEU A 125 33.73 -4.02 -23.32
CA LEU A 125 32.87 -3.02 -22.69
C LEU A 125 32.02 -3.56 -21.54
N SER A 126 32.07 -4.86 -21.21
CA SER A 126 31.24 -5.49 -20.18
C SER A 126 31.29 -4.79 -18.82
N ASP A 127 32.44 -4.20 -18.48
CA ASP A 127 32.64 -3.47 -17.22
C ASP A 127 32.60 -1.94 -17.40
N SER A 128 32.12 -1.45 -18.53
CA SER A 128 32.14 -0.01 -18.88
C SER A 128 30.75 0.57 -19.17
N ILE A 129 29.68 -0.12 -18.77
CA ILE A 129 28.30 0.35 -18.91
C ILE A 129 27.84 0.97 -17.60
N TYR A 130 27.29 2.18 -17.67
CA TYR A 130 26.92 2.98 -16.53
C TYR A 130 25.45 3.44 -16.63
N LYS A 131 24.70 3.33 -15.54
CA LYS A 131 23.29 3.77 -15.43
C LYS A 131 22.96 4.20 -13.99
N HIS A 132 22.03 5.12 -13.81
CA HIS A 132 21.55 5.52 -12.46
C HIS A 132 20.91 4.35 -11.69
N THR A 133 20.04 3.58 -12.34
CA THR A 133 19.48 2.35 -11.77
C THR A 133 20.06 1.16 -12.56
N PRO A 134 21.23 0.63 -12.15
CA PRO A 134 21.98 -0.35 -12.95
C PRO A 134 21.33 -1.72 -12.95
N GLY A 135 21.29 -2.35 -14.12
CA GLY A 135 20.99 -3.78 -14.28
C GLY A 135 22.20 -4.68 -14.01
N LYS A 136 22.03 -5.99 -14.21
CA LYS A 136 23.12 -6.97 -14.08
C LYS A 136 24.26 -6.64 -15.05
N GLY A 137 25.48 -6.50 -14.52
CA GLY A 137 26.69 -6.17 -15.31
C GLY A 137 26.85 -4.67 -15.60
N GLN A 138 26.00 -3.79 -15.05
CA GLN A 138 26.13 -2.34 -15.20
C GLN A 138 26.63 -1.71 -13.89
N LYS A 139 27.26 -0.54 -14.01
CA LYS A 139 27.79 0.26 -12.90
C LYS A 139 26.85 1.43 -12.59
N LEU A 140 26.77 1.79 -11.31
CA LEU A 140 26.00 2.95 -10.86
C LEU A 140 26.60 4.26 -11.39
N ILE A 141 25.75 5.17 -11.88
CA ILE A 141 26.09 6.58 -12.08
C ILE A 141 25.61 7.38 -10.87
N SER A 142 26.52 8.10 -10.22
CA SER A 142 26.17 9.09 -9.20
C SER A 142 26.02 10.48 -9.79
N ASP A 143 25.14 11.31 -9.21
CA ASP A 143 25.05 12.73 -9.57
C ASP A 143 26.41 13.44 -9.41
N GLY A 144 26.78 14.25 -10.41
CA GLY A 144 28.06 14.94 -10.48
C GLY A 144 29.27 14.06 -10.84
N GLN A 145 29.09 12.76 -11.10
CA GLN A 145 30.17 11.88 -11.56
C GLN A 145 30.73 12.35 -12.90
N VAL A 146 32.05 12.30 -13.05
CA VAL A 146 32.75 12.79 -14.25
C VAL A 146 33.45 11.67 -15.00
N PHE A 147 33.21 11.58 -16.30
CA PHE A 147 33.83 10.68 -17.26
C PHE A 147 34.73 11.48 -18.18
N ARG A 148 35.96 11.00 -18.42
CA ARG A 148 36.95 11.72 -19.24
C ARG A 148 37.49 10.84 -20.35
N VAL A 149 37.50 11.39 -21.55
CA VAL A 149 38.21 10.85 -22.72
C VAL A 149 39.00 11.98 -23.36
N GLU A 150 39.81 11.68 -24.38
CA GLU A 150 40.60 12.72 -25.04
C GLU A 150 39.68 13.78 -25.64
N GLY A 151 39.83 15.01 -25.14
CA GLY A 151 39.05 16.16 -25.58
C GLY A 151 37.60 16.18 -25.13
N ALA A 152 37.16 15.38 -24.15
CA ALA A 152 35.82 15.52 -23.59
C ALA A 152 35.77 15.16 -22.10
N THR A 153 35.09 16.02 -21.34
CA THR A 153 34.77 15.88 -19.93
C THR A 153 33.26 15.88 -19.78
N VAL A 154 32.71 14.71 -19.52
CA VAL A 154 31.25 14.50 -19.43
C VAL A 154 30.86 14.31 -17.98
N ARG A 155 30.04 15.24 -17.45
CA ARG A 155 29.57 15.23 -16.07
C ARG A 155 28.10 14.84 -15.99
N ALA A 156 27.80 13.82 -15.21
CA ALA A 156 26.45 13.34 -14.97
C ALA A 156 25.63 14.30 -14.10
N VAL A 157 24.34 14.44 -14.42
CA VAL A 157 23.37 15.27 -13.71
C VAL A 157 22.06 14.49 -13.55
N HIS A 158 21.70 14.14 -12.31
CA HIS A 158 20.42 13.49 -12.05
C HIS A 158 19.27 14.47 -12.26
N SER A 159 18.33 14.10 -13.12
CA SER A 159 17.27 14.98 -13.60
C SER A 159 15.96 14.21 -13.73
N PRO A 160 15.36 13.75 -12.61
CA PRO A 160 14.16 12.93 -12.63
C PRO A 160 12.93 13.72 -13.12
N GLY A 161 11.89 13.00 -13.53
CA GLY A 161 10.58 13.59 -13.84
C GLY A 161 9.98 13.08 -15.15
N HIS A 162 10.81 12.93 -16.19
CA HIS A 162 10.46 12.09 -17.34
C HIS A 162 10.40 10.62 -16.91
N SER A 163 11.46 10.14 -16.25
CA SER A 163 11.47 8.91 -15.46
C SER A 163 12.18 9.15 -14.13
N HIS A 164 12.03 8.24 -13.16
CA HIS A 164 12.72 8.36 -11.86
C HIS A 164 14.26 8.24 -11.96
N ASP A 165 14.78 7.47 -12.92
CA ASP A 165 16.21 7.20 -13.10
C ASP A 165 16.87 8.08 -14.17
N HIS A 166 16.17 9.13 -14.64
CA HIS A 166 16.65 9.96 -15.75
C HIS A 166 17.90 10.79 -15.42
N MET A 167 18.89 10.69 -16.29
CA MET A 167 20.17 11.40 -16.23
C MET A 167 20.35 12.29 -17.46
N CYS A 168 20.76 13.54 -17.22
CA CYS A 168 21.38 14.39 -18.22
C CYS A 168 22.90 14.28 -18.10
N PHE A 169 23.61 14.65 -19.16
CA PHE A 169 25.08 14.72 -19.13
C PHE A 169 25.55 16.05 -19.68
N ILE A 170 26.48 16.73 -18.99
CA ILE A 170 27.07 17.99 -19.45
C ILE A 170 28.42 17.70 -20.10
N LEU A 171 28.61 18.16 -21.33
CA LEU A 171 29.91 18.25 -21.99
C LEU A 171 30.53 19.61 -21.64
N GLU A 172 31.52 19.60 -20.75
CA GLU A 172 32.08 20.83 -20.19
C GLU A 172 32.80 21.69 -21.23
N GLU A 173 33.46 21.09 -22.22
CA GLU A 173 34.23 21.79 -23.25
C GLU A 173 33.37 22.60 -24.22
N GLU A 174 32.11 22.23 -24.41
CA GLU A 174 31.18 22.89 -25.35
C GLU A 174 30.08 23.66 -24.62
N ASN A 175 30.06 23.63 -23.28
CA ASN A 175 28.95 24.12 -22.48
C ASN A 175 27.59 23.57 -23.01
N ALA A 176 27.57 22.28 -23.34
CA ALA A 176 26.44 21.60 -23.95
C ALA A 176 25.90 20.50 -23.01
N MET A 177 24.61 20.18 -23.15
CA MET A 177 23.94 19.17 -22.34
C MET A 177 23.30 18.11 -23.22
N PHE A 178 23.61 16.85 -22.97
CA PHE A 178 22.80 15.72 -23.40
C PHE A 178 21.55 15.69 -22.52
N THR A 179 20.41 16.05 -23.10
CA THR A 179 19.18 16.34 -22.33
C THR A 179 18.31 15.11 -22.07
N GLY A 180 18.68 13.96 -22.65
CA GLY A 180 17.85 12.76 -22.64
C GLY A 180 16.46 13.08 -23.18
N ASP A 181 15.45 12.59 -22.49
CA ASP A 181 14.05 12.81 -22.81
C ASP A 181 13.44 13.99 -22.07
N ASN A 182 14.14 14.63 -21.12
CA ASN A 182 13.59 15.79 -20.42
C ASN A 182 13.34 16.99 -21.35
N VAL A 183 14.18 17.19 -22.37
CA VAL A 183 14.00 18.22 -23.41
C VAL A 183 14.30 17.60 -24.75
N LEU A 184 13.32 17.62 -25.66
CA LEU A 184 13.44 17.06 -27.01
C LEU A 184 13.81 18.14 -28.04
N GLY A 185 14.46 17.73 -29.12
CA GLY A 185 14.82 18.60 -30.24
C GLY A 185 13.62 19.11 -31.02
N HIS A 186 12.60 18.26 -31.14
CA HIS A 186 11.31 18.61 -31.71
C HIS A 186 10.19 18.13 -30.79
N GLY A 187 9.05 18.82 -30.84
CA GLY A 187 7.93 18.51 -29.95
C GLY A 187 8.23 18.80 -28.48
N SER A 188 7.54 18.07 -27.61
CA SER A 188 7.56 18.18 -26.15
C SER A 188 7.76 16.79 -25.55
N SER A 189 8.44 16.73 -24.40
CA SER A 189 8.62 15.50 -23.64
C SER A 189 7.31 14.96 -23.07
N ALA A 190 7.18 13.63 -23.01
CA ALA A 190 6.22 12.94 -22.15
C ALA A 190 6.73 12.93 -20.71
N VAL A 191 5.85 13.11 -19.72
CA VAL A 191 6.28 13.37 -18.34
C VAL A 191 5.54 12.45 -17.38
N GLU A 192 6.26 11.67 -16.57
CA GLU A 192 5.66 10.85 -15.51
C GLU A 192 5.20 11.70 -14.32
N VAL A 193 6.03 12.67 -13.90
CA VAL A 193 5.74 13.55 -12.75
C VAL A 193 6.06 15.01 -13.07
N LEU A 194 5.04 15.79 -13.40
CA LEU A 194 5.18 17.17 -13.91
C LEU A 194 5.92 18.12 -12.96
N SER A 195 5.65 18.06 -11.65
CA SER A 195 6.30 18.92 -10.65
C SER A 195 7.80 18.66 -10.55
N THR A 196 8.18 17.38 -10.50
CA THR A 196 9.58 16.92 -10.48
C THR A 196 10.28 17.30 -11.78
N TRP A 197 9.64 17.07 -12.93
CA TRP A 197 10.20 17.42 -14.24
C TRP A 197 10.43 18.94 -14.39
N MET A 198 9.48 19.78 -13.99
CA MET A 198 9.67 21.24 -14.01
C MET A 198 10.79 21.69 -13.05
N SER A 199 10.97 21.00 -11.93
CA SER A 199 12.10 21.26 -11.02
C SER A 199 13.43 20.87 -11.65
N SER A 200 13.48 19.71 -12.34
CA SER A 200 14.63 19.27 -13.12
C SER A 200 14.96 20.24 -14.26
N LEU A 201 13.99 20.77 -14.98
CA LEU A 201 14.21 21.79 -16.01
C LEU A 201 14.78 23.10 -15.44
N ARG A 202 14.27 23.58 -14.31
CA ARG A 202 14.83 24.77 -13.63
C ARG A 202 16.27 24.53 -13.19
N MET A 203 16.55 23.33 -12.69
CA MET A 203 17.90 22.91 -12.35
C MET A 203 18.79 22.86 -13.61
N MET A 204 18.34 22.24 -14.71
CA MET A 204 19.03 22.21 -16.00
C MET A 204 19.33 23.63 -16.53
N GLN A 205 18.37 24.54 -16.43
CA GLN A 205 18.52 25.94 -16.81
C GLN A 205 19.58 26.64 -15.96
N SER A 206 19.62 26.37 -14.64
CA SER A 206 20.60 26.96 -13.72
C SER A 206 22.04 26.50 -13.98
N LEU A 207 22.24 25.39 -14.69
CA LEU A 207 23.55 24.88 -15.07
C LEU A 207 24.16 25.63 -16.25
N GLY A 208 23.40 26.49 -16.94
CA GLY A 208 23.92 27.47 -17.90
C GLY A 208 24.42 26.90 -19.22
N CYS A 209 24.03 25.68 -19.58
CA CYS A 209 24.38 25.06 -20.87
C CYS A 209 23.67 25.77 -22.04
N ALA A 210 24.42 26.09 -23.09
CA ALA A 210 23.92 26.85 -24.24
C ALA A 210 23.24 25.95 -25.29
N VAL A 211 23.78 24.75 -25.51
CA VAL A 211 23.34 23.80 -26.54
C VAL A 211 22.80 22.53 -25.90
N GLY A 212 21.74 21.95 -26.48
CA GLY A 212 21.14 20.69 -26.08
C GLY A 212 21.30 19.61 -27.14
N TYR A 213 21.70 18.42 -26.71
CA TYR A 213 21.80 17.19 -27.51
C TYR A 213 20.72 16.21 -27.01
N PRO A 214 19.50 16.28 -27.57
CA PRO A 214 18.35 15.53 -27.07
C PRO A 214 18.39 14.07 -27.50
N ALA A 215 17.79 13.16 -26.73
CA ALA A 215 17.72 11.77 -27.17
C ALA A 215 16.75 11.57 -28.35
N HIS A 216 15.86 12.54 -28.62
CA HIS A 216 15.05 12.57 -29.84
C HIS A 216 15.01 13.95 -30.49
N GLY A 217 15.07 13.98 -31.83
CA GLY A 217 15.00 15.20 -32.64
C GLY A 217 16.35 15.86 -32.91
N ALA A 218 16.32 17.06 -33.49
CA ALA A 218 17.52 17.79 -33.89
C ALA A 218 18.23 18.45 -32.70
N VAL A 219 19.45 18.93 -32.94
CA VAL A 219 20.23 19.71 -31.97
C VAL A 219 19.46 20.97 -31.55
N ILE A 220 19.46 21.25 -30.25
CA ILE A 220 18.85 22.44 -29.67
C ILE A 220 19.93 23.52 -29.55
N HIS A 221 19.98 24.46 -30.49
CA HIS A 221 21.03 25.50 -30.52
C HIS A 221 20.89 26.57 -29.43
N ASP A 222 19.68 26.75 -28.87
CA ASP A 222 19.41 27.63 -27.73
C ASP A 222 18.62 26.84 -26.68
N LEU A 223 19.37 26.07 -25.88
CA LEU A 223 18.81 25.24 -24.83
C LEU A 223 18.10 26.07 -23.75
N PRO A 224 18.64 27.21 -23.27
CA PRO A 224 17.94 28.07 -22.33
C PRO A 224 16.58 28.55 -22.86
N ALA A 225 16.52 28.99 -24.12
CA ALA A 225 15.25 29.39 -24.72
C ALA A 225 14.30 28.21 -24.90
N LYS A 226 14.80 27.02 -25.30
CA LYS A 226 13.96 25.82 -25.41
C LYS A 226 13.39 25.41 -24.06
N ILE A 227 14.20 25.39 -22.99
CA ILE A 227 13.75 25.11 -21.62
C ILE A 227 12.73 26.17 -21.17
N ASP A 228 12.98 27.45 -21.46
CA ASP A 228 12.05 28.53 -21.13
C ASP A 228 10.72 28.37 -21.88
N VAL A 229 10.76 27.98 -23.15
CA VAL A 229 9.57 27.66 -23.94
C VAL A 229 8.82 26.48 -23.33
N GLU A 230 9.48 25.40 -22.95
CA GLU A 230 8.85 24.24 -22.30
C GLU A 230 8.20 24.61 -20.96
N LEU A 231 8.95 25.30 -20.08
CA LEU A 231 8.47 25.80 -18.80
C LEU A 231 7.30 26.78 -18.98
N THR A 232 7.42 27.72 -19.92
CA THR A 232 6.38 28.71 -20.22
C THR A 232 5.16 28.06 -20.84
N GLN A 233 5.31 27.08 -21.74
CA GLN A 233 4.17 26.36 -22.30
C GLN A 233 3.41 25.60 -21.21
N LYS A 234 4.11 24.90 -20.33
CA LYS A 234 3.48 24.13 -19.24
C LYS A 234 2.89 25.06 -18.17
N ALA A 235 3.57 26.17 -17.83
CA ALA A 235 3.02 27.21 -16.95
C ALA A 235 1.83 27.97 -17.55
N ARG A 236 1.82 28.24 -18.87
CA ARG A 236 0.65 28.80 -19.57
C ARG A 236 -0.53 27.83 -19.55
N ARG A 237 -0.29 26.53 -19.64
CA ARG A 237 -1.33 25.50 -19.52
C ARG A 237 -1.91 25.50 -18.10
N GLU A 238 -1.08 25.56 -17.06
CA GLU A 238 -1.52 25.78 -15.68
C GLU A 238 -2.36 27.06 -15.54
N TYR A 239 -1.90 28.17 -16.12
CA TYR A 239 -2.61 29.44 -16.10
C TYR A 239 -3.97 29.35 -16.79
N ARG A 240 -4.05 28.72 -17.97
CA ARG A 240 -5.32 28.53 -18.71
C ARG A 240 -6.30 27.68 -17.93
N VAL A 241 -5.84 26.62 -17.28
CA VAL A 241 -6.66 25.79 -16.39
C VAL A 241 -7.18 26.64 -15.24
N VAL A 242 -6.32 27.40 -14.55
CA VAL A 242 -6.71 28.25 -13.42
C VAL A 242 -7.65 29.40 -13.81
N GLU A 243 -7.43 30.06 -14.94
CA GLU A 243 -8.30 31.15 -15.41
C GLU A 243 -9.66 30.62 -15.89
N THR A 244 -9.69 29.47 -16.58
CA THR A 244 -10.95 28.85 -16.98
C THR A 244 -11.74 28.45 -15.75
N LEU A 245 -11.05 27.89 -14.75
CA LEU A 245 -11.66 27.63 -13.47
C LEU A 245 -12.28 28.92 -12.89
N LYS A 246 -11.49 29.97 -12.65
CA LYS A 246 -11.98 31.26 -12.13
C LYS A 246 -13.15 31.85 -12.92
N ARG A 247 -13.16 31.71 -14.26
CA ARG A 247 -14.26 32.17 -15.12
C ARG A 247 -15.55 31.41 -14.81
N MET A 248 -15.50 30.08 -14.77
CA MET A 248 -16.64 29.23 -14.42
C MET A 248 -17.19 29.58 -13.03
N LYS A 249 -16.31 29.89 -12.06
CA LYS A 249 -16.74 30.38 -10.73
C LYS A 249 -17.60 31.64 -10.80
N ARG A 250 -17.20 32.61 -11.63
CA ARG A 250 -17.87 33.91 -11.75
C ARG A 250 -19.23 33.77 -12.43
N GLU A 251 -19.31 32.89 -13.42
CA GLU A 251 -20.56 32.60 -14.15
C GLU A 251 -21.59 31.89 -13.24
N ASP A 252 -21.15 30.95 -12.40
CA ASP A 252 -22.01 30.28 -11.41
C ASP A 252 -22.56 31.26 -10.34
N GLN A 253 -21.77 32.28 -9.97
CA GLN A 253 -22.20 33.30 -9.00
C GLN A 253 -23.20 34.31 -9.58
N HIS A 254 -23.21 34.54 -10.90
CA HIS A 254 -24.09 35.53 -11.54
C HIS A 254 -25.50 34.97 -11.85
N ASN A 255 -25.63 33.64 -11.99
CA ASN A 255 -26.88 32.96 -12.36
C ASN A 255 -27.78 32.55 -11.18
N GLY A 256 -27.46 32.95 -9.95
CA GLY A 256 -28.33 32.78 -8.76
C GLY A 256 -28.57 31.33 -8.30
N ALA A 257 -27.81 30.35 -8.82
CA ALA A 257 -27.87 28.96 -8.36
C ALA A 257 -27.04 28.77 -7.07
N PRO A 258 -27.45 27.88 -6.13
CA PRO A 258 -26.64 27.56 -4.96
C PRO A 258 -25.33 26.92 -5.44
N GLY A 259 -24.22 27.63 -5.27
CA GLY A 259 -22.97 27.35 -5.97
C GLY A 259 -22.44 25.95 -5.74
N LYS A 260 -22.50 25.09 -6.77
CA LYS A 260 -21.61 23.93 -6.85
C LYS A 260 -20.22 24.46 -7.18
N GLY A 261 -19.40 24.71 -6.14
CA GLY A 261 -18.02 25.20 -6.29
C GLY A 261 -17.04 24.19 -6.90
N SER A 262 -17.54 23.15 -7.56
CA SER A 262 -16.81 22.01 -8.09
C SER A 262 -17.11 21.84 -9.59
N VAL A 263 -16.06 21.66 -10.40
CA VAL A 263 -16.12 21.52 -11.86
C VAL A 263 -15.48 20.20 -12.29
N THR A 264 -16.17 19.33 -13.04
CA THR A 264 -15.55 18.09 -13.55
C THR A 264 -14.42 18.38 -14.54
N VAL A 265 -13.43 17.49 -14.68
CA VAL A 265 -12.40 17.58 -15.73
C VAL A 265 -13.04 17.68 -17.11
N GLN A 266 -14.11 16.92 -17.38
CA GLN A 266 -14.88 17.01 -18.62
C GLN A 266 -15.47 18.42 -18.85
N GLN A 267 -16.13 18.99 -17.85
CA GLN A 267 -16.69 20.36 -17.94
C GLN A 267 -15.59 21.40 -18.12
N LEU A 268 -14.44 21.23 -17.46
CA LEU A 268 -13.30 22.11 -17.58
C LEU A 268 -12.69 22.06 -18.98
N VAL A 269 -12.47 20.87 -19.53
CA VAL A 269 -11.99 20.67 -20.91
C VAL A 269 -12.98 21.28 -21.91
N THR A 270 -14.28 21.05 -21.71
CA THR A 270 -15.33 21.61 -22.56
C THR A 270 -15.35 23.14 -22.49
N ALA A 271 -15.19 23.74 -21.30
CA ALA A 271 -15.10 25.18 -21.14
C ALA A 271 -13.80 25.78 -21.74
N MET A 272 -12.72 25.01 -21.79
CA MET A 272 -11.44 25.43 -22.36
C MET A 272 -11.44 25.40 -23.89
N HIS A 273 -12.15 24.45 -24.50
CA HIS A 273 -11.99 24.10 -25.92
C HIS A 273 -13.28 24.18 -26.76
N GLY A 274 -14.45 24.37 -26.15
CA GLY A 274 -15.75 24.48 -26.81
C GLY A 274 -16.55 23.17 -26.84
N ASN A 275 -17.82 23.27 -27.22
CA ASN A 275 -18.77 22.13 -27.21
C ASN A 275 -18.64 21.22 -28.44
N ASP A 276 -18.03 21.71 -29.52
CA ASP A 276 -17.91 20.99 -30.80
C ASP A 276 -16.66 20.10 -30.86
N LEU A 277 -16.21 19.57 -29.72
CA LEU A 277 -15.07 18.66 -29.63
C LEU A 277 -15.51 17.22 -29.88
N ASP A 278 -14.78 16.53 -30.75
CA ASP A 278 -14.90 15.08 -30.90
C ASP A 278 -14.73 14.37 -29.53
N GLU A 279 -15.66 13.49 -29.20
CA GLU A 279 -15.73 12.83 -27.89
C GLU A 279 -14.51 11.95 -27.62
N GLN A 280 -13.97 11.30 -28.66
CA GLN A 280 -12.82 10.42 -28.54
C GLN A 280 -11.54 11.25 -28.29
N VAL A 281 -11.38 12.38 -28.98
CA VAL A 281 -10.28 13.32 -28.72
C VAL A 281 -10.38 13.89 -27.30
N ARG A 282 -11.58 14.27 -26.83
CA ARG A 282 -11.76 14.82 -25.49
C ARG A 282 -11.32 13.85 -24.39
N VAL A 283 -11.86 12.63 -24.39
CA VAL A 283 -11.65 11.63 -23.34
C VAL A 283 -10.24 11.04 -23.36
N MET A 284 -9.68 10.84 -24.56
CA MET A 284 -8.40 10.12 -24.70
C MET A 284 -7.19 11.05 -24.69
N ALA A 285 -7.37 12.35 -24.93
CA ALA A 285 -6.28 13.31 -25.11
C ALA A 285 -6.35 14.48 -24.13
N LEU A 286 -7.47 15.20 -24.13
CA LEU A 286 -7.57 16.48 -23.43
C LEU A 286 -7.85 16.30 -21.94
N GLU A 287 -8.68 15.33 -21.56
CA GLU A 287 -9.00 15.04 -20.14
C GLU A 287 -7.78 14.53 -19.35
N PRO A 288 -7.00 13.52 -19.81
CA PRO A 288 -5.78 13.09 -19.12
C PRO A 288 -4.72 14.20 -19.03
N PHE A 289 -4.63 15.04 -20.07
CA PHE A 289 -3.69 16.14 -20.10
C PHE A 289 -4.04 17.26 -19.10
N VAL A 290 -5.33 17.57 -18.96
CA VAL A 290 -5.83 18.53 -17.95
C VAL A 290 -5.75 17.93 -16.54
N ASP A 291 -5.96 16.63 -16.38
CA ASP A 291 -5.76 15.89 -15.12
C ASP A 291 -4.33 16.05 -14.58
N GLU A 292 -3.31 15.86 -15.43
CA GLU A 292 -1.89 16.05 -15.06
C GLU A 292 -1.61 17.47 -14.52
N VAL A 293 -2.12 18.49 -15.20
CA VAL A 293 -1.98 19.89 -14.78
C VAL A 293 -2.69 20.14 -13.45
N LEU A 294 -3.87 19.58 -13.26
CA LEU A 294 -4.62 19.72 -12.02
C LEU A 294 -3.93 19.00 -10.85
N ARG A 295 -3.33 17.83 -11.07
CA ARG A 295 -2.54 17.12 -10.03
C ARG A 295 -1.35 17.93 -9.57
N LYS A 296 -0.65 18.58 -10.51
CA LYS A 296 0.41 19.53 -10.15
C LYS A 296 -0.15 20.75 -9.39
N LEU A 297 -1.24 21.34 -9.87
CA LEU A 297 -1.86 22.48 -9.18
C LEU A 297 -2.36 22.09 -7.77
N ALA A 298 -2.76 20.83 -7.57
CA ALA A 298 -3.13 20.31 -6.26
C ALA A 298 -1.90 20.12 -5.36
N HIS A 299 -0.78 19.62 -5.90
CA HIS A 299 0.51 19.60 -5.21
C HIS A 299 0.98 21.03 -4.83
N ASP A 300 0.72 22.02 -5.69
CA ASP A 300 1.02 23.42 -5.43
C ASP A 300 -0.05 24.13 -4.56
N GLU A 301 -1.03 23.40 -4.03
CA GLU A 301 -2.14 23.89 -3.18
C GLU A 301 -3.06 24.93 -3.84
N ARG A 302 -3.10 24.97 -5.18
CA ARG A 302 -3.89 25.95 -5.96
C ARG A 302 -5.28 25.46 -6.33
N VAL A 303 -5.49 24.14 -6.39
CA VAL A 303 -6.79 23.48 -6.61
C VAL A 303 -6.90 22.25 -5.68
N ALA A 304 -8.11 21.74 -5.46
CA ALA A 304 -8.33 20.49 -4.73
C ALA A 304 -9.30 19.60 -5.51
N PHE A 305 -9.25 18.29 -5.26
CA PHE A 305 -10.15 17.33 -5.89
C PHE A 305 -11.19 16.82 -4.91
N GLU A 306 -12.40 16.62 -5.41
CA GLU A 306 -13.49 15.91 -4.73
C GLU A 306 -13.84 14.67 -5.55
N CYS A 307 -13.73 13.49 -4.96
CA CYS A 307 -14.09 12.24 -5.63
C CYS A 307 -15.58 11.97 -5.44
N HIS A 308 -16.34 11.90 -6.54
CA HIS A 308 -17.76 11.53 -6.49
C HIS A 308 -17.95 10.04 -6.83
N PRO A 309 -18.75 9.28 -6.05
CA PRO A 309 -18.85 7.82 -6.20
C PRO A 309 -19.60 7.28 -7.43
N GLU A 310 -20.27 8.12 -8.25
CA GLU A 310 -21.32 7.64 -9.20
C GLU A 310 -21.00 7.71 -10.70
N SER A 311 -19.80 8.13 -11.15
CA SER A 311 -19.48 8.08 -12.60
C SER A 311 -18.56 6.91 -12.94
N ALA A 312 -19.11 5.86 -13.55
CA ALA A 312 -18.36 4.76 -14.17
C ALA A 312 -17.55 5.21 -15.43
N ARG A 313 -17.32 6.51 -15.59
CA ARG A 313 -16.52 7.18 -16.62
C ARG A 313 -15.80 8.40 -16.00
N GLY A 314 -14.81 8.16 -15.15
CA GLY A 314 -13.68 9.07 -14.91
C GLY A 314 -13.93 10.58 -14.68
N GLY A 315 -15.04 11.01 -14.09
CA GLY A 315 -15.30 12.44 -13.86
C GLY A 315 -14.69 12.94 -12.54
N MET A 316 -13.46 13.46 -12.55
CA MET A 316 -12.84 14.08 -11.38
C MET A 316 -13.34 15.53 -11.20
N LEU A 317 -13.84 15.91 -10.03
CA LEU A 317 -14.35 17.28 -9.75
C LEU A 317 -13.26 18.14 -9.10
N VAL A 318 -13.00 19.30 -9.70
CA VAL A 318 -12.03 20.33 -9.30
C VAL A 318 -12.73 21.39 -8.46
N LEU A 319 -12.36 21.51 -7.20
CA LEU A 319 -12.83 22.55 -6.28
C LEU A 319 -12.07 23.86 -6.51
N GLN A 320 -12.78 24.95 -6.75
CA GLN A 320 -12.15 26.22 -7.11
C GLN A 320 -11.98 27.22 -5.96
N SER A 321 -10.71 27.51 -5.68
CA SER A 321 -10.13 28.54 -4.79
C SER A 321 -10.42 28.40 -3.28
N MET A 322 -9.35 28.40 -2.48
CA MET A 322 -9.43 28.74 -1.06
C MET A 322 -9.75 30.24 -0.86
N PRO A 323 -10.45 30.64 0.22
CA PRO A 323 -10.97 32.00 0.39
C PRO A 323 -9.90 33.09 0.53
N SER A 324 -10.21 34.26 -0.01
CA SER A 324 -9.43 35.50 -0.05
C SER A 324 -9.28 36.20 1.31
N ARG A 325 -8.65 35.56 2.30
CA ARG A 325 -8.16 36.21 3.53
C ARG A 325 -6.63 36.21 3.69
N LEU A 326 -5.90 35.68 2.72
CA LEU A 326 -4.43 35.68 2.71
C LEU A 326 -3.80 36.55 1.58
N ASN A 327 -4.62 37.24 0.78
CA ASN A 327 -4.14 37.95 -0.42
C ASN A 327 -3.60 39.37 -0.19
N ASN A 328 -3.57 39.89 1.04
CA ASN A 328 -3.07 41.24 1.32
C ASN A 328 -1.65 41.30 1.91
N TYR A 329 -0.87 40.21 1.83
CA TYR A 329 0.50 40.19 2.35
C TYR A 329 1.58 39.84 1.30
N LEU A 330 1.24 39.75 0.01
CA LEU A 330 2.17 39.29 -1.02
C LEU A 330 2.60 40.33 -2.09
N ASP A 331 2.13 41.58 -2.01
CA ASP A 331 2.48 42.60 -3.02
C ASP A 331 3.57 43.61 -2.59
N THR A 332 4.28 43.40 -1.47
CA THR A 332 5.34 44.34 -1.04
C THR A 332 6.67 43.74 -0.61
N LEU A 333 6.91 42.44 -0.80
CA LEU A 333 8.19 41.81 -0.41
C LEU A 333 8.74 40.87 -1.48
N TYR A 334 8.93 41.38 -2.70
CA TYR A 334 10.08 40.95 -3.49
C TYR A 334 11.29 41.76 -3.00
N TRP A 335 12.25 41.08 -2.39
CA TRP A 335 13.70 41.22 -2.61
C TRP A 335 14.47 40.64 -1.41
N ASN A 336 15.37 39.72 -1.73
CA ASN A 336 16.50 39.23 -0.93
C ASN A 336 16.24 38.19 0.19
N LYS A 337 16.82 37.01 -0.08
CA LYS A 337 17.33 35.99 0.86
C LYS A 337 16.29 35.20 1.69
N CYS A 338 15.95 34.01 1.20
CA CYS A 338 15.66 32.86 2.05
C CYS A 338 16.60 31.70 1.62
N PRO A 339 17.39 31.08 2.53
CA PRO A 339 18.43 30.15 2.16
C PRO A 339 17.88 28.72 2.11
N LEU A 340 17.63 28.20 0.91
CA LEU A 340 17.49 26.76 0.70
C LEU A 340 18.84 26.22 0.19
N ILE A 341 19.58 25.63 1.14
CA ILE A 341 20.63 24.60 0.99
C ILE A 341 21.64 24.81 -0.15
N ASN A 342 22.81 25.31 0.21
CA ASN A 342 24.02 25.40 -0.62
C ASN A 342 24.67 24.00 -0.78
N PRO A 343 24.86 23.46 -2.01
CA PRO A 343 25.48 22.14 -2.23
C PRO A 343 26.99 22.04 -1.89
N ARG A 344 27.64 23.12 -1.44
CA ARG A 344 29.08 23.09 -1.11
C ARG A 344 29.44 22.43 0.24
N LYS A 345 28.49 21.83 0.97
CA LYS A 345 28.76 21.10 2.23
C LYS A 345 28.39 19.62 2.18
N LEU A 346 28.77 18.90 1.13
CA LEU A 346 28.90 17.44 1.17
C LEU A 346 30.23 17.03 0.52
N LYS A 347 31.32 17.57 1.08
CA LYS A 347 32.64 16.96 0.95
C LYS A 347 33.10 16.53 2.33
N ARG A 348 33.17 15.21 2.52
CA ARG A 348 33.77 14.47 3.65
C ARG A 348 33.09 14.65 5.01
N GLY A 349 32.39 13.61 5.44
CA GLY A 349 32.06 13.37 6.84
C GLY A 349 31.08 12.22 7.00
N ASN A 350 31.53 11.11 7.61
CA ASN A 350 30.64 10.28 8.42
C ASN A 350 29.80 11.21 9.31
N LYS A 351 28.46 11.18 9.20
CA LYS A 351 27.50 11.52 10.26
C LYS A 351 26.05 11.39 9.78
N MET A 352 25.26 10.56 10.47
CA MET A 352 23.82 10.74 10.60
C MET A 352 23.59 12.12 11.26
N GLU A 353 23.43 13.18 10.48
CA GLU A 353 23.15 14.52 11.01
C GLU A 353 21.66 14.85 10.95
N ARG A 354 21.12 15.36 12.06
CA ARG A 354 19.72 15.76 12.26
C ARG A 354 19.28 16.76 11.18
N GLN A 355 18.25 16.41 10.40
CA GLN A 355 17.63 17.36 9.47
C GLN A 355 16.71 18.34 10.21
N PRO A 356 16.80 19.66 9.95
CA PRO A 356 15.93 20.65 10.58
C PRO A 356 14.49 20.54 10.06
N LYS A 357 13.51 20.64 10.98
CA LYS A 357 12.07 20.64 10.65
C LYS A 357 11.71 21.92 9.87
N SER A 358 10.85 21.78 8.88
CA SER A 358 10.40 22.86 7.99
C SER A 358 9.22 23.65 8.57
N VAL A 359 8.85 24.75 7.91
CA VAL A 359 7.64 25.52 8.24
C VAL A 359 6.36 24.70 7.98
N CYS A 360 6.38 23.82 6.97
CA CYS A 360 5.29 22.89 6.72
C CYS A 360 5.12 21.90 7.90
N ASP A 361 6.23 21.37 8.43
CA ASP A 361 6.20 20.49 9.59
C ASP A 361 5.63 21.19 10.84
N ALA A 362 5.97 22.47 11.04
CA ALA A 362 5.40 23.28 12.11
C ALA A 362 3.88 23.52 11.93
N GLY A 363 3.43 23.73 10.69
CA GLY A 363 2.01 23.84 10.35
C GLY A 363 1.25 22.55 10.62
N GLN A 364 1.77 21.40 10.17
CA GLN A 364 1.21 20.08 10.46
C GLN A 364 1.18 19.81 11.98
N LEU A 365 2.25 20.19 12.71
CA LEU A 365 2.31 20.05 14.17
C LEU A 365 1.18 20.80 14.87
N LEU A 366 0.93 22.06 14.50
CA LEU A 366 -0.16 22.86 15.05
C LEU A 366 -1.54 22.29 14.69
N GLN A 367 -1.72 21.86 13.44
CA GLN A 367 -2.97 21.28 12.98
C GLN A 367 -3.26 19.95 13.70
N THR A 368 -2.28 19.07 13.82
CA THR A 368 -2.38 17.81 14.59
C THR A 368 -2.68 18.07 16.06
N ALA A 369 -2.04 19.06 16.70
CA ALA A 369 -2.34 19.44 18.07
C ALA A 369 -3.78 19.95 18.23
N SER A 370 -4.29 20.71 17.26
CA SER A 370 -5.70 21.14 17.24
C SER A 370 -6.66 19.98 17.12
N ILE A 371 -6.35 18.98 16.28
CA ILE A 371 -7.17 17.75 16.16
C ILE A 371 -7.21 17.01 17.49
N ILE A 372 -6.06 16.86 18.17
CA ILE A 372 -6.02 16.20 19.49
C ILE A 372 -6.93 16.94 20.48
N SER A 373 -6.83 18.27 20.53
CA SER A 373 -7.62 19.10 21.45
C SER A 373 -9.13 18.99 21.17
N SER A 374 -9.56 19.18 19.91
CA SER A 374 -10.98 19.09 19.55
C SER A 374 -11.55 17.70 19.80
N THR A 375 -10.79 16.67 19.45
CA THR A 375 -11.23 15.28 19.61
C THR A 375 -11.31 14.89 21.09
N ALA A 376 -10.39 15.37 21.94
CA ALA A 376 -10.45 15.17 23.38
C ALA A 376 -11.72 15.82 23.99
N GLN A 377 -12.13 17.00 23.51
CA GLN A 377 -13.38 17.63 23.94
C GLN A 377 -14.60 16.79 23.58
N THR A 378 -14.64 16.22 22.36
CA THR A 378 -15.70 15.28 21.96
C THR A 378 -15.74 14.06 22.88
N ILE A 379 -14.59 13.44 23.17
CA ILE A 379 -14.50 12.28 24.07
C ILE A 379 -15.01 12.64 25.48
N ILE A 380 -14.61 13.78 26.03
CA ILE A 380 -15.07 14.24 27.34
C ILE A 380 -16.58 14.45 27.36
N ALA A 381 -17.15 15.00 26.28
CA ALA A 381 -18.58 15.21 26.15
C ALA A 381 -19.35 13.88 26.12
N GLU A 382 -18.88 12.91 25.33
CA GLU A 382 -19.47 11.57 25.24
C GLU A 382 -19.37 10.81 26.56
N TRP A 383 -18.21 10.79 27.21
CA TRP A 383 -18.06 10.18 28.55
C TRP A 383 -18.96 10.85 29.59
N SER A 384 -19.13 12.17 29.51
CA SER A 384 -20.06 12.89 30.39
C SER A 384 -21.52 12.49 30.13
N ALA A 385 -21.88 12.22 28.88
CA ALA A 385 -23.20 11.73 28.50
C ALA A 385 -23.43 10.29 28.99
N GLU A 386 -22.46 9.39 28.78
CA GLU A 386 -22.49 8.01 29.28
C GLU A 386 -22.60 7.96 30.81
N ALA A 387 -21.83 8.78 31.52
CA ALA A 387 -21.88 8.88 32.98
C ALA A 387 -23.26 9.35 33.47
N LYS A 388 -23.92 10.28 32.77
CA LYS A 388 -25.29 10.71 33.07
C LYS A 388 -26.32 9.60 32.79
N ALA A 389 -26.19 8.89 31.68
CA ALA A 389 -27.08 7.80 31.29
C ALA A 389 -26.97 6.58 32.24
N SER A 390 -25.78 6.34 32.80
CA SER A 390 -25.50 5.22 33.70
C SER A 390 -26.17 5.29 35.08
N LYS A 391 -26.83 6.42 35.42
CA LYS A 391 -27.58 6.61 36.68
C LYS A 391 -29.00 6.01 36.69
N GLY A 392 -29.45 5.40 35.59
CA GLY A 392 -30.69 4.60 35.53
C GLY A 392 -30.46 3.12 35.86
N PRO A 393 -31.52 2.31 36.08
CA PRO A 393 -31.37 0.86 36.29
C PRO A 393 -30.72 0.22 35.05
N ARG A 394 -29.44 -0.16 35.16
CA ARG A 394 -28.73 -0.88 34.09
C ARG A 394 -29.42 -2.22 33.86
N LYS A 395 -29.84 -2.48 32.62
CA LYS A 395 -30.10 -3.85 32.18
C LYS A 395 -28.77 -4.61 32.25
N GLN A 396 -28.61 -5.46 33.26
CA GLN A 396 -27.47 -6.36 33.37
C GLN A 396 -27.36 -7.16 32.04
N ASN A 397 -26.17 -7.19 31.44
CA ASN A 397 -25.77 -8.04 30.29
C ASN A 397 -25.76 -7.46 28.87
N VAL A 398 -25.88 -6.15 28.63
CA VAL A 398 -25.61 -5.58 27.29
C VAL A 398 -24.25 -4.84 27.31
N PRO A 399 -23.22 -5.32 26.58
CA PRO A 399 -21.99 -4.56 26.40
C PRO A 399 -22.31 -3.19 25.77
N THR A 400 -21.90 -2.11 26.42
CA THR A 400 -22.04 -0.76 25.87
C THR A 400 -20.97 -0.54 24.83
N LEU A 401 -21.32 -0.75 23.55
CA LEU A 401 -20.53 -0.23 22.44
C LEU A 401 -20.47 1.30 22.55
N PRO A 402 -19.31 1.92 22.26
CA PRO A 402 -19.22 3.37 22.19
C PRO A 402 -20.21 3.91 21.15
N SER A 403 -20.72 5.13 21.33
CA SER A 403 -21.43 5.84 20.26
C SER A 403 -20.55 5.92 19.00
N ARG A 404 -21.17 6.17 17.83
CA ARG A 404 -20.39 6.33 16.59
C ARG A 404 -19.42 7.50 16.72
N GLU A 405 -19.90 8.59 17.31
CA GLU A 405 -19.15 9.80 17.60
C GLU A 405 -17.96 9.53 18.54
N LEU A 406 -18.16 8.75 19.60
CA LEU A 406 -17.08 8.37 20.51
C LEU A 406 -16.04 7.47 19.82
N PHE A 407 -16.49 6.49 19.03
CA PHE A 407 -15.59 5.62 18.26
C PHE A 407 -14.74 6.43 17.26
N ASP A 408 -15.39 7.31 16.49
CA ASP A 408 -14.72 8.15 15.49
C ASP A 408 -13.71 9.10 16.14
N ALA A 409 -14.06 9.67 17.30
CA ALA A 409 -13.15 10.47 18.09
C ALA A 409 -11.95 9.63 18.62
N GLN A 410 -12.19 8.43 19.14
CA GLN A 410 -11.13 7.55 19.62
C GLN A 410 -10.14 7.15 18.52
N ARG A 411 -10.61 6.74 17.34
CA ARG A 411 -9.70 6.41 16.22
C ARG A 411 -8.92 7.63 15.74
N THR A 412 -9.57 8.80 15.69
CA THR A 412 -8.95 10.06 15.24
C THR A 412 -7.87 10.54 16.21
N ILE A 413 -8.12 10.52 17.52
CA ILE A 413 -7.11 10.99 18.50
C ILE A 413 -5.90 10.05 18.53
N LEU A 414 -6.10 8.73 18.42
CA LEU A 414 -5.00 7.76 18.36
C LEU A 414 -4.14 7.96 17.10
N ALA A 415 -4.78 8.19 15.95
CA ALA A 415 -4.10 8.54 14.70
C ALA A 415 -3.29 9.84 14.84
N ALA A 416 -3.88 10.86 15.47
CA ALA A 416 -3.24 12.15 15.70
C ALA A 416 -2.07 12.07 16.67
N VAL A 417 -2.15 11.28 17.74
CA VAL A 417 -1.03 11.02 18.65
C VAL A 417 0.12 10.36 17.90
N GLY A 418 -0.15 9.35 17.07
CA GLY A 418 0.88 8.75 16.24
C GLY A 418 1.54 9.75 15.30
N LYS A 419 0.75 10.58 14.60
CA LYS A 419 1.26 11.65 13.74
C LYS A 419 2.11 12.67 14.53
N LEU A 420 1.67 13.03 15.73
CA LEU A 420 2.41 13.92 16.63
C LEU A 420 3.77 13.33 17.00
N THR A 421 3.82 12.05 17.40
CA THR A 421 5.05 11.33 17.71
C THR A 421 6.04 11.36 16.54
N GLU A 422 5.58 11.12 15.31
CA GLU A 422 6.44 11.16 14.12
C GLU A 422 6.92 12.59 13.78
N LEU A 423 6.07 13.60 14.00
CA LEU A 423 6.44 15.00 13.76
C LEU A 423 7.50 15.50 14.75
N VAL A 424 7.46 15.10 16.01
CA VAL A 424 8.36 15.61 17.06
C VAL A 424 9.62 14.76 17.27
N SER A 425 9.56 13.46 16.95
CA SER A 425 10.70 12.56 17.14
C SER A 425 11.87 12.88 16.21
N ASP A 426 13.09 12.60 16.69
CA ASP A 426 14.25 12.47 15.82
C ASP A 426 14.11 11.18 14.99
N PRO A 427 14.23 11.23 13.65
CA PRO A 427 14.04 10.05 12.81
C PRO A 427 14.95 8.88 13.16
N SER A 428 16.20 9.14 13.57
CA SER A 428 17.16 8.08 13.89
C SER A 428 16.79 7.39 15.20
N ALA A 429 16.42 8.16 16.21
CA ALA A 429 15.92 7.62 17.49
C ALA A 429 14.63 6.81 17.27
N ARG A 430 13.74 7.29 16.41
CA ARG A 430 12.48 6.62 16.09
C ARG A 430 12.69 5.27 15.41
N ILE A 431 13.60 5.20 14.44
CA ILE A 431 13.96 3.94 13.77
C ILE A 431 14.52 2.93 14.78
N LEU A 432 15.43 3.37 15.66
CA LEU A 432 16.01 2.49 16.69
C LEU A 432 14.95 1.98 17.66
N GLU A 433 14.02 2.84 18.10
CA GLU A 433 12.91 2.45 18.95
C GLU A 433 12.03 1.39 18.26
N VAL A 434 11.55 1.67 17.05
CA VAL A 434 10.68 0.76 16.29
C VAL A 434 11.35 -0.58 16.00
N ALA A 435 12.65 -0.58 15.65
CA ALA A 435 13.42 -1.80 15.40
C ALA A 435 13.50 -2.74 16.62
N THR A 436 13.26 -2.24 17.83
CA THR A 436 13.32 -3.04 19.07
C THR A 436 11.94 -3.48 19.60
N GLN A 437 10.84 -3.11 18.93
CA GLN A 437 9.48 -3.36 19.45
C GLN A 437 9.09 -4.84 19.53
N PHE A 438 9.78 -5.75 18.84
CA PHE A 438 9.58 -7.20 19.00
C PHE A 438 9.78 -7.66 20.46
N GLN A 439 10.54 -6.90 21.27
CA GLN A 439 10.76 -7.18 22.68
C GLN A 439 9.48 -7.07 23.52
N GLU A 440 8.56 -6.15 23.18
CA GLU A 440 7.29 -5.96 23.91
C GLU A 440 6.40 -7.20 23.79
N SER A 441 6.28 -7.73 22.57
CA SER A 441 5.55 -8.97 22.31
C SER A 441 6.13 -10.14 23.11
N ARG A 442 7.47 -10.26 23.18
CA ARG A 442 8.13 -11.30 23.98
C ARG A 442 7.93 -11.14 25.48
N SER A 443 7.96 -9.92 26.01
CA SER A 443 7.66 -9.67 27.43
C SER A 443 6.22 -10.05 27.79
N LEU A 444 5.25 -9.67 26.95
CA LEU A 444 3.85 -10.05 27.14
C LEU A 444 3.64 -11.57 27.11
N TYR A 445 4.31 -12.26 26.19
CA TYR A 445 4.29 -13.71 26.13
C TYR A 445 4.81 -14.35 27.42
N ILE A 446 5.96 -13.89 27.93
CA ILE A 446 6.54 -14.39 29.19
C ILE A 446 5.57 -14.14 30.36
N ALA A 447 4.96 -12.95 30.42
CA ALA A 447 4.01 -12.59 31.46
C ALA A 447 2.77 -13.50 31.45
N ALA A 448 2.19 -13.74 30.26
CA ALA A 448 1.04 -14.64 30.10
C ALA A 448 1.41 -16.10 30.42
N GLU A 449 2.57 -16.56 29.97
CA GLU A 449 3.03 -17.94 30.19
C GLU A 449 3.29 -18.23 31.66
N ARG A 450 3.89 -17.29 32.38
CA ARG A 450 4.13 -17.42 33.83
C ARG A 450 2.96 -16.98 34.69
N ARG A 451 1.81 -16.66 34.08
CA ARG A 451 0.60 -16.21 34.77
C ARG A 451 0.88 -15.03 35.71
N ILE A 452 1.81 -14.15 35.33
CA ILE A 452 2.19 -12.97 36.12
C ILE A 452 0.97 -12.11 36.47
N PRO A 453 0.00 -11.87 35.56
CA PRO A 453 -1.24 -11.17 35.90
C PRO A 453 -2.03 -11.79 37.05
N ASP A 454 -2.15 -13.13 37.08
CA ASP A 454 -2.88 -13.83 38.14
C ASP A 454 -2.17 -13.72 39.49
N LEU A 455 -0.82 -13.71 39.45
CA LEU A 455 0.01 -13.53 40.64
C LEU A 455 -0.13 -12.11 41.21
N LEU A 456 -0.25 -11.10 40.34
CA LEU A 456 -0.50 -9.71 40.71
C LEU A 456 -1.91 -9.51 41.26
N ALA A 457 -2.92 -10.08 40.61
CA ALA A 457 -4.32 -10.00 41.03
C ALA A 457 -4.62 -10.71 42.37
N ALA A 458 -3.78 -11.68 42.74
CA ALA A 458 -3.85 -12.33 44.05
C ALA A 458 -3.24 -11.49 45.19
N GLY A 459 -2.66 -10.33 44.88
CA GLY A 459 -2.11 -9.38 45.86
C GLY A 459 -3.12 -8.37 46.38
N ASP A 460 -2.70 -7.67 47.41
CA ASP A 460 -3.46 -6.62 48.10
C ASP A 460 -3.40 -5.30 47.29
N GLU A 461 -4.10 -4.24 47.74
CA GLU A 461 -4.12 -2.93 47.05
C GLU A 461 -2.73 -2.29 46.94
N ASP A 462 -1.79 -2.68 47.82
CA ASP A 462 -0.39 -2.22 47.82
C ASP A 462 0.50 -2.93 46.76
N GLY A 463 -0.05 -3.91 46.03
CA GLY A 463 0.64 -4.70 45.01
C GLY A 463 1.47 -5.86 45.57
N VAL A 464 2.18 -6.57 44.68
CA VAL A 464 2.99 -7.76 45.03
C VAL A 464 4.47 -7.48 44.82
N HIS A 465 5.30 -7.73 45.83
CA HIS A 465 6.75 -7.57 45.72
C HIS A 465 7.34 -8.51 44.67
N VAL A 466 8.28 -8.03 43.84
CA VAL A 466 8.87 -8.78 42.72
C VAL A 466 9.47 -10.13 43.14
N ASP A 467 10.00 -10.24 44.35
CA ASP A 467 10.54 -11.51 44.88
C ASP A 467 9.46 -12.59 45.04
N VAL A 468 8.25 -12.21 45.44
CA VAL A 468 7.12 -13.14 45.59
C VAL A 468 6.67 -13.64 44.23
N ILE A 469 6.59 -12.73 43.24
CA ILE A 469 6.26 -13.07 41.86
C ILE A 469 7.36 -13.96 41.26
N SER A 470 8.62 -13.59 41.45
CA SER A 470 9.81 -14.32 41.00
C SER A 470 9.82 -15.78 41.48
N GLN A 471 9.54 -16.00 42.77
CA GLN A 471 9.47 -17.35 43.33
C GLN A 471 8.37 -18.20 42.69
N LYS A 472 7.17 -17.64 42.51
CA LYS A 472 6.02 -18.36 41.94
C LYS A 472 6.16 -18.57 40.42
N ALA A 473 6.66 -17.56 39.70
CA ALA A 473 6.92 -17.58 38.27
C ALA A 473 8.17 -18.38 37.88
N ARG A 474 9.06 -18.65 38.85
CA ARG A 474 10.37 -19.30 38.66
C ARG A 474 11.27 -18.55 37.67
N ILE A 475 11.26 -17.22 37.74
CA ILE A 475 12.15 -16.33 36.98
C ILE A 475 13.00 -15.55 37.97
N GLU A 476 14.31 -15.45 37.76
CA GLU A 476 15.20 -14.69 38.64
C GLU A 476 14.71 -13.22 38.80
N PRO A 477 14.71 -12.65 40.03
CA PRO A 477 14.05 -11.37 40.30
C PRO A 477 14.49 -10.20 39.42
N ARG A 478 15.79 -10.06 39.11
CA ARG A 478 16.28 -8.96 38.25
C ARG A 478 15.84 -9.13 36.80
N LYS A 479 15.84 -10.35 36.28
CA LYS A 479 15.34 -10.65 34.93
C LYS A 479 13.83 -10.45 34.82
N LEU A 480 13.09 -10.82 35.85
CA LEU A 480 11.64 -10.55 35.94
C LEU A 480 11.40 -9.04 35.96
N GLY A 481 12.10 -8.31 36.84
CA GLY A 481 12.00 -6.85 36.91
C GLY A 481 12.31 -6.15 35.59
N ALA A 482 13.29 -6.63 34.80
CA ALA A 482 13.57 -6.08 33.48
C ALA A 482 12.45 -6.37 32.45
N THR A 483 11.85 -7.56 32.50
CA THR A 483 10.73 -7.98 31.63
C THR A 483 9.47 -7.17 31.94
N ASP A 484 9.20 -7.00 33.24
CA ASP A 484 8.07 -6.27 33.77
C ASP A 484 8.22 -4.76 33.50
N ALA A 485 9.40 -4.17 33.75
CA ALA A 485 9.67 -2.75 33.47
C ALA A 485 9.42 -2.38 31.99
N ARG A 486 9.71 -3.28 31.05
CA ARG A 486 9.43 -3.07 29.61
C ARG A 486 7.94 -3.14 29.30
N SER A 487 7.22 -4.03 29.97
CA SER A 487 5.75 -4.10 29.86
C SER A 487 5.14 -2.81 30.44
N PHE A 488 5.60 -2.37 31.60
CA PHE A 488 5.12 -1.15 32.26
C PHE A 488 5.42 0.14 31.48
N SER A 489 6.57 0.24 30.77
CA SER A 489 6.86 1.42 29.93
C SER A 489 5.90 1.59 28.74
N SER A 490 5.14 0.55 28.39
CA SER A 490 4.11 0.59 27.35
C SER A 490 2.73 1.03 27.88
N HIS A 491 2.66 1.49 29.13
CA HIS A 491 1.45 2.02 29.79
C HIS A 491 0.32 0.98 29.90
N PHE A 492 0.63 -0.29 30.19
CA PHE A 492 -0.36 -1.23 30.73
C PHE A 492 -0.66 -0.89 32.21
N GLU A 493 -0.96 0.37 32.52
CA GLU A 493 -1.52 0.77 33.80
C GLU A 493 -3.03 0.57 33.74
N ILE A 494 -3.47 -0.57 34.22
CA ILE A 494 -4.84 -0.73 34.68
C ILE A 494 -4.73 -1.10 36.17
N PRO A 495 -5.51 -0.46 37.07
CA PRO A 495 -5.53 -0.86 38.48
C PRO A 495 -5.70 -2.37 38.60
N VAL A 496 -5.02 -2.95 39.61
CA VAL A 496 -4.90 -4.40 39.90
C VAL A 496 -6.23 -5.16 39.80
N PHE A 497 -7.36 -4.47 39.95
CA PHE A 497 -8.71 -5.00 39.87
C PHE A 497 -9.24 -5.39 38.47
N ASP A 498 -8.65 -4.91 37.37
CA ASP A 498 -9.12 -5.22 36.01
C ASP A 498 -8.20 -6.21 35.24
N TRP A 499 -7.15 -6.72 35.89
CA TRP A 499 -6.28 -7.76 35.33
C TRP A 499 -6.88 -9.18 35.38
N TYR A 500 -8.18 -9.31 35.65
CA TYR A 500 -8.90 -10.57 35.51
C TYR A 500 -9.01 -10.92 34.02
N PHE A 501 -7.95 -11.51 33.44
CA PHE A 501 -8.03 -12.09 32.11
C PHE A 501 -8.99 -13.27 32.19
N PRO A 502 -10.15 -13.24 31.51
CA PRO A 502 -10.90 -14.48 31.29
C PRO A 502 -9.94 -15.45 30.60
N ALA A 503 -10.03 -16.74 30.94
CA ALA A 503 -9.23 -17.84 30.38
C ALA A 503 -9.43 -18.09 28.86
N ASN A 504 -9.83 -17.06 28.10
CA ASN A 504 -9.83 -17.04 26.64
C ASN A 504 -8.93 -15.91 26.09
N ARG A 505 -8.55 -14.91 26.91
CA ARG A 505 -7.68 -13.79 26.50
C ARG A 505 -6.19 -14.12 26.65
N SER A 506 -5.82 -14.94 27.64
CA SER A 506 -4.47 -15.50 27.78
C SER A 506 -4.11 -16.42 26.61
N GLU A 507 -5.11 -17.13 26.10
CA GLU A 507 -5.04 -18.09 25.01
C GLU A 507 -4.76 -17.34 23.72
N TYR A 508 -5.44 -16.20 23.52
CA TYR A 508 -5.14 -15.30 22.41
C TYR A 508 -3.67 -14.87 22.40
N VAL A 509 -3.09 -14.48 23.55
CA VAL A 509 -1.66 -14.13 23.63
C VAL A 509 -0.75 -15.33 23.34
N ARG A 510 -1.13 -16.53 23.78
CA ARG A 510 -0.37 -17.77 23.52
C ARG A 510 -0.41 -18.18 22.04
N GLU A 511 -1.56 -18.05 21.38
CA GLU A 511 -1.73 -18.36 19.95
C GLU A 511 -0.83 -17.50 19.07
N GLN A 512 -0.64 -16.22 19.43
CA GLN A 512 0.26 -15.31 18.71
C GLN A 512 1.76 -15.72 18.74
N CYS A 513 2.14 -16.71 19.55
CA CYS A 513 3.51 -17.26 19.56
C CYS A 513 3.88 -17.93 18.22
N GLU A 514 2.91 -18.57 17.55
CA GLU A 514 3.11 -19.12 16.21
C GLU A 514 3.47 -18.02 15.22
N GLY A 515 2.71 -16.91 15.23
CA GLY A 515 2.95 -15.75 14.38
C GLY A 515 4.31 -15.10 14.62
N PHE A 516 4.73 -14.97 15.88
CA PHE A 516 6.08 -14.49 16.19
C PHE A 516 7.16 -15.42 15.63
N THR A 517 7.01 -16.74 15.80
CA THR A 517 8.04 -17.69 15.36
C THR A 517 8.10 -17.75 13.82
N ALA A 518 6.96 -17.65 13.16
CA ALA A 518 6.87 -17.56 11.70
C ALA A 518 7.52 -16.27 11.18
N SER A 519 7.35 -15.13 11.86
CA SER A 519 7.89 -13.85 11.41
C SER A 519 9.43 -13.80 11.41
N ASP A 520 10.10 -14.57 12.28
CA ASP A 520 11.55 -14.76 12.26
C ASP A 520 12.04 -15.41 10.94
N ARG A 521 11.23 -16.30 10.37
CA ARG A 521 11.53 -16.99 9.10
C ARG A 521 11.00 -16.28 7.86
N LEU A 522 10.16 -15.26 8.04
CA LEU A 522 9.52 -14.56 6.94
C LEU A 522 10.53 -13.90 5.98
N PRO A 523 11.59 -13.18 6.41
CA PRO A 523 12.54 -12.58 5.48
C PRO A 523 13.21 -13.60 4.55
N HIS A 524 13.55 -14.78 5.08
CA HIS A 524 14.12 -15.86 4.27
C HIS A 524 13.14 -16.40 3.24
N THR A 525 11.85 -16.49 3.60
CA THR A 525 10.80 -16.98 2.71
C THR A 525 10.50 -15.95 1.60
N LEU A 526 10.43 -14.65 1.94
CA LEU A 526 10.13 -13.59 0.97
C LEU A 526 11.28 -13.30 -0.01
N LEU A 527 12.53 -13.47 0.42
CA LEU A 527 13.71 -13.22 -0.41
C LEU A 527 14.12 -14.43 -1.27
N ASP A 528 13.48 -15.59 -1.05
CA ASP A 528 13.71 -16.79 -1.83
C ASP A 528 12.93 -16.74 -3.16
N PRO A 529 13.57 -17.02 -4.32
CA PRO A 529 12.90 -16.88 -5.62
C PRO A 529 11.70 -17.80 -5.85
N ASP A 530 11.64 -18.95 -5.17
CA ASP A 530 10.59 -19.96 -5.37
C ASP A 530 9.42 -19.78 -4.39
N THR A 531 9.73 -19.46 -3.14
CA THR A 531 8.73 -19.28 -2.07
C THR A 531 8.26 -17.82 -1.92
N GLY A 532 9.08 -16.84 -2.31
CA GLY A 532 8.74 -15.41 -2.23
C GLY A 532 7.49 -14.99 -3.02
N PRO A 533 7.31 -15.41 -4.30
CA PRO A 533 6.11 -15.07 -5.07
C PRO A 533 4.92 -16.03 -4.82
N SER A 534 5.07 -17.01 -3.93
CA SER A 534 4.10 -18.10 -3.76
C SER A 534 3.03 -17.76 -2.73
N TYR A 535 1.76 -18.01 -3.08
CA TYR A 535 0.62 -18.01 -2.15
C TYR A 535 0.15 -19.43 -1.76
N ASP A 536 1.00 -20.44 -1.99
CA ASP A 536 0.72 -21.83 -1.61
C ASP A 536 0.77 -21.97 -0.07
N VAL A 537 -0.33 -22.45 0.53
CA VAL A 537 -0.45 -22.71 1.97
C VAL A 537 0.50 -23.81 2.48
N ALA A 538 1.12 -24.57 1.58
CA ALA A 538 2.16 -25.55 1.88
C ALA A 538 3.59 -24.98 1.84
N LYS A 539 3.77 -23.68 1.51
CA LYS A 539 5.08 -23.02 1.35
C LYS A 539 5.15 -21.70 2.12
N THR A 540 5.11 -21.76 3.44
CA THR A 540 5.05 -20.60 4.34
C THR A 540 6.25 -20.51 5.25
N ALA A 541 6.48 -19.33 5.81
CA ALA A 541 7.51 -19.11 6.82
C ALA A 541 7.28 -19.96 8.08
N TRP A 542 6.02 -20.21 8.42
CA TRP A 542 5.63 -21.04 9.55
C TRP A 542 6.03 -22.50 9.40
N GLN A 543 5.88 -23.13 8.22
CA GLN A 543 6.37 -24.50 8.01
C GLN A 543 7.88 -24.60 8.27
N ASN A 544 8.64 -23.60 7.81
CA ASN A 544 10.08 -23.51 8.02
C ASN A 544 10.42 -23.29 9.51
N ALA A 545 9.59 -22.54 10.24
CA ALA A 545 9.79 -22.28 11.67
C ALA A 545 9.50 -23.51 12.54
N VAL A 546 8.45 -24.25 12.21
CA VAL A 546 7.97 -25.44 12.94
C VAL A 546 8.62 -26.74 12.45
N CYS A 547 9.39 -26.69 11.35
CA CYS A 547 10.05 -27.84 10.72
C CYS A 547 9.05 -28.92 10.28
N THR A 548 7.96 -28.54 9.61
CA THR A 548 6.93 -29.45 9.10
C THR A 548 6.72 -29.29 7.60
N LYS A 549 6.27 -30.36 6.93
CA LYS A 549 5.80 -30.33 5.53
C LYS A 549 4.29 -30.25 5.40
N LYS A 550 3.56 -30.33 6.51
CA LYS A 550 2.11 -30.25 6.54
C LYS A 550 1.67 -28.78 6.42
N THR A 551 0.47 -28.56 5.91
CA THR A 551 -0.19 -27.26 6.09
C THR A 551 -0.43 -27.00 7.58
N ARG A 552 -0.59 -25.73 7.97
CA ARG A 552 -0.91 -25.38 9.36
C ARG A 552 -2.15 -26.13 9.87
N TRP A 553 -3.20 -26.18 9.05
CA TRP A 553 -4.46 -26.84 9.38
C TRP A 553 -4.30 -28.35 9.60
N GLU A 554 -3.58 -29.05 8.73
CA GLU A 554 -3.30 -30.49 8.90
C GLU A 554 -2.39 -30.77 10.09
N TRP A 555 -1.49 -29.85 10.42
CA TRP A 555 -0.57 -29.99 11.54
C TRP A 555 -1.30 -29.83 12.87
N ILE A 556 -2.12 -28.78 13.06
CA ILE A 556 -2.84 -28.56 14.33
C ILE A 556 -3.88 -29.65 14.63
N GLU A 557 -4.44 -30.30 13.61
CA GLU A 557 -5.39 -31.41 13.78
C GLU A 557 -4.71 -32.76 13.99
N GLU A 558 -3.40 -32.84 13.81
CA GLU A 558 -2.71 -34.10 13.89
C GLU A 558 -2.69 -34.63 15.34
N ARG A 559 -2.65 -35.95 15.45
CA ARG A 559 -2.43 -36.65 16.72
C ARG A 559 -1.00 -37.17 16.75
N VAL A 560 -0.31 -36.95 17.86
CA VAL A 560 1.12 -37.28 18.01
C VAL A 560 1.37 -38.11 19.27
N ALA A 561 2.51 -38.78 19.30
CA ALA A 561 3.00 -39.36 20.54
C ALA A 561 3.25 -38.24 21.56
N PRO A 562 2.88 -38.40 22.85
CA PRO A 562 3.02 -37.34 23.85
C PRO A 562 4.45 -36.79 23.97
N GLU A 563 5.45 -37.63 23.72
CA GLU A 563 6.86 -37.26 23.77
C GLU A 563 7.21 -36.24 22.67
N LYS A 564 6.55 -36.32 21.49
CA LYS A 564 6.72 -35.36 20.39
C LYS A 564 6.14 -33.97 20.69
N LEU A 565 5.26 -33.84 21.68
CA LEU A 565 4.82 -32.52 22.17
C LEU A 565 5.90 -31.83 23.01
N LEU A 566 6.83 -32.60 23.56
CA LEU A 566 7.94 -32.12 24.39
C LEU A 566 9.23 -31.93 23.59
N GLU A 567 9.37 -32.62 22.45
CA GLU A 567 10.46 -32.42 21.49
C GLU A 567 10.22 -31.15 20.68
N SER A 568 10.94 -30.06 21.00
CA SER A 568 11.01 -28.88 20.14
C SER A 568 11.80 -29.22 18.87
N GLY A 569 11.15 -29.90 17.92
CA GLY A 569 11.75 -30.31 16.64
C GLY A 569 12.15 -29.14 15.71
N GLY A 570 11.81 -27.90 16.08
CA GLY A 570 12.13 -26.66 15.36
C GLY A 570 12.35 -25.47 16.30
N HIS A 571 12.26 -24.25 15.77
CA HIS A 571 12.43 -23.01 16.56
C HIS A 571 11.17 -22.61 17.33
N TYR A 572 10.04 -23.24 17.03
CA TYR A 572 8.82 -23.08 17.78
C TYR A 572 8.98 -23.71 19.17
N PRO A 573 8.84 -22.94 20.26
CA PRO A 573 9.08 -23.43 21.62
C PRO A 573 7.97 -24.36 22.14
N GLY A 574 6.96 -24.67 21.31
CA GLY A 574 5.77 -25.37 21.74
C GLY A 574 4.89 -24.50 22.65
N ILE A 575 3.96 -25.15 23.33
CA ILE A 575 3.19 -24.56 24.44
C ILE A 575 3.88 -24.99 25.74
N PRO A 576 4.69 -24.13 26.40
CA PRO A 576 5.52 -24.54 27.52
C PRO A 576 4.73 -25.00 28.75
N SER A 577 3.45 -24.61 28.85
CA SER A 577 2.53 -25.02 29.91
C SER A 577 2.09 -26.49 29.88
N LEU A 578 2.56 -27.31 28.92
CA LEU A 578 2.53 -28.78 28.98
C LEU A 578 3.20 -29.36 30.24
N VAL A 579 3.95 -28.54 30.99
CA VAL A 579 4.47 -28.85 32.34
C VAL A 579 3.34 -29.09 33.38
N LEU A 580 2.10 -28.65 33.11
CA LEU A 580 0.93 -28.90 33.97
C LEU A 580 0.24 -30.27 33.74
N GLY A 581 0.66 -31.02 32.72
CA GLY A 581 0.16 -32.36 32.41
C GLY A 581 -0.03 -32.56 30.91
N LEU A 582 0.33 -33.75 30.42
CA LEU A 582 0.01 -34.18 29.06
C LEU A 582 -1.51 -34.35 28.92
N PRO A 583 -2.09 -34.09 27.72
CA PRO A 583 -3.47 -34.45 27.45
C PRO A 583 -3.70 -35.95 27.74
N PRO A 584 -4.91 -36.34 28.19
CA PRO A 584 -5.22 -37.75 28.37
C PRO A 584 -5.01 -38.51 27.06
N ARG A 585 -4.29 -39.65 27.13
CA ARG A 585 -4.10 -40.56 26.00
C ARG A 585 -5.44 -41.21 25.64
N GLU A 586 -5.72 -41.35 24.36
CA GLU A 586 -6.83 -42.21 23.92
C GLU A 586 -6.35 -43.64 23.67
N ASP A 587 -7.25 -44.52 23.22
CA ASP A 587 -7.04 -45.96 23.09
C ASP A 587 -5.87 -46.35 22.17
N ASP A 588 -5.48 -45.48 21.23
CA ASP A 588 -4.35 -45.68 20.32
C ASP A 588 -3.00 -45.16 20.85
N GLY A 589 -2.98 -44.63 22.08
CA GLY A 589 -1.78 -44.11 22.74
C GLY A 589 -1.30 -42.75 22.23
N LEU A 590 -2.02 -42.13 21.28
CA LEU A 590 -1.73 -40.80 20.77
C LEU A 590 -2.51 -39.71 21.55
N VAL A 591 -2.04 -38.48 21.43
CA VAL A 591 -2.70 -37.28 21.98
C VAL A 591 -2.92 -36.24 20.89
N ALA A 592 -4.04 -35.52 20.99
CA ALA A 592 -4.29 -34.37 20.13
C ALA A 592 -3.33 -33.21 20.46
N ARG A 593 -3.00 -32.41 19.45
CA ARG A 593 -2.24 -31.19 19.66
C ARG A 593 -3.05 -30.15 20.45
N PRO A 594 -2.50 -29.57 21.53
CA PRO A 594 -3.18 -28.54 22.32
C PRO A 594 -3.43 -27.24 21.52
N GLU A 595 -2.66 -27.00 20.46
CA GLU A 595 -2.78 -25.84 19.57
C GLU A 595 -4.19 -25.69 18.98
N LEU A 596 -4.85 -26.79 18.60
CA LEU A 596 -6.22 -26.75 18.07
C LEU A 596 -7.21 -26.18 19.08
N GLU A 597 -7.14 -26.66 20.33
CA GLU A 597 -8.03 -26.19 21.39
C GLU A 597 -7.75 -24.72 21.75
N ILE A 598 -6.47 -24.34 21.85
CA ILE A 598 -6.05 -22.97 22.10
C ILE A 598 -6.52 -22.05 20.99
N MET A 599 -6.40 -22.44 19.72
CA MET A 599 -6.88 -21.66 18.59
C MET A 599 -8.39 -21.40 18.70
N GLY A 600 -9.19 -22.45 18.92
CA GLY A 600 -10.65 -22.32 19.09
C GLY A 600 -11.05 -21.36 20.22
N LEU A 601 -10.38 -21.46 21.37
CA LEU A 601 -10.61 -20.57 22.52
C LEU A 601 -10.11 -19.14 22.26
N SER A 602 -8.99 -18.99 21.57
CA SER A 602 -8.42 -17.70 21.17
C SER A 602 -9.34 -16.94 20.24
N MET A 603 -9.99 -17.63 19.30
CA MET A 603 -10.98 -17.02 18.41
C MET A 603 -12.23 -16.55 19.16
N VAL A 604 -12.66 -17.27 20.21
CA VAL A 604 -13.71 -16.80 21.13
C VAL A 604 -13.25 -15.57 21.91
N GLY A 605 -12.02 -15.58 22.43
CA GLY A 605 -11.42 -14.48 23.17
C GLY A 605 -11.29 -13.20 22.35
N GLY A 606 -10.63 -13.29 21.19
CA GLY A 606 -10.50 -12.19 20.23
C GLY A 606 -11.86 -11.71 19.70
N GLY A 607 -12.82 -12.63 19.51
CA GLY A 607 -14.20 -12.32 19.17
C GLY A 607 -14.93 -11.47 20.21
N ARG A 608 -14.61 -11.57 21.51
CA ARG A 608 -15.19 -10.69 22.54
C ARG A 608 -14.58 -9.27 22.52
N VAL A 609 -13.36 -9.12 21.99
CA VAL A 609 -12.66 -7.83 21.91
C VAL A 609 -13.08 -7.08 20.64
N PHE A 610 -12.90 -7.70 19.48
CA PHE A 610 -13.14 -7.05 18.19
C PHE A 610 -14.50 -7.41 17.57
N GLY A 611 -15.15 -8.48 18.04
CA GLY A 611 -16.38 -8.99 17.43
C GLY A 611 -17.66 -8.28 17.86
N THR A 612 -17.67 -7.60 19.01
CA THR A 612 -18.87 -7.01 19.61
C THR A 612 -19.59 -6.03 18.67
N ALA A 613 -18.85 -5.17 17.95
CA ALA A 613 -19.43 -4.20 17.03
C ALA A 613 -20.32 -4.84 15.96
N HIS A 614 -19.86 -5.95 15.37
CA HIS A 614 -20.58 -6.67 14.31
C HIS A 614 -21.90 -7.28 14.79
N VAL A 615 -22.07 -7.49 16.11
CA VAL A 615 -23.34 -7.94 16.70
C VAL A 615 -24.41 -6.85 16.63
N TYR A 616 -24.03 -5.57 16.59
CA TYR A 616 -24.98 -4.46 16.70
C TYR A 616 -24.98 -3.51 15.50
N ASP A 617 -23.87 -3.39 14.75
CA ASP A 617 -23.75 -2.47 13.62
C ASP A 617 -24.43 -2.99 12.35
N PHE A 618 -24.62 -4.31 12.26
CA PHE A 618 -25.48 -4.90 11.25
C PHE A 618 -26.92 -5.04 11.80
N PRO A 619 -27.96 -4.76 11.00
CA PRO A 619 -29.34 -4.73 11.48
C PRO A 619 -29.94 -6.14 11.66
N TRP A 620 -29.33 -6.99 12.48
CA TRP A 620 -29.76 -8.39 12.73
C TRP A 620 -31.22 -8.50 13.18
N ALA A 621 -31.71 -7.56 14.00
CA ALA A 621 -33.10 -7.55 14.45
C ALA A 621 -34.11 -7.47 13.30
N SER A 622 -33.75 -6.82 12.19
CA SER A 622 -34.63 -6.67 11.02
C SER A 622 -34.86 -7.98 10.27
N LEU A 623 -34.05 -9.01 10.55
CA LEU A 623 -34.14 -10.32 9.89
C LEU A 623 -35.25 -11.22 10.45
N GLY A 624 -35.81 -10.91 11.63
CA GLY A 624 -36.84 -11.76 12.24
C GLY A 624 -36.33 -13.14 12.65
N ASP A 625 -36.91 -14.20 12.10
CA ASP A 625 -36.64 -15.62 12.36
C ASP A 625 -35.69 -16.28 11.33
N ALA A 626 -34.91 -15.44 10.65
CA ALA A 626 -33.95 -15.82 9.63
C ALA A 626 -32.96 -16.91 10.08
N LEU A 627 -32.54 -17.71 9.10
CA LEU A 627 -31.48 -18.71 9.21
C LEU A 627 -30.14 -18.10 8.81
N VAL A 628 -29.18 -18.15 9.74
CA VAL A 628 -27.79 -17.74 9.54
C VAL A 628 -26.91 -18.98 9.48
N VAL A 629 -26.23 -19.20 8.35
CA VAL A 629 -25.24 -20.26 8.19
C VAL A 629 -23.86 -19.66 8.41
N ASP A 630 -23.22 -20.00 9.52
CA ASP A 630 -21.86 -19.59 9.87
C ASP A 630 -20.86 -20.59 9.27
N VAL A 631 -20.27 -20.22 8.14
CA VAL A 631 -19.38 -21.07 7.32
C VAL A 631 -17.95 -20.88 7.78
N GLY A 632 -17.27 -21.96 8.18
CA GLY A 632 -15.98 -21.86 8.87
C GLY A 632 -16.13 -21.20 10.25
N GLY A 633 -17.25 -21.48 10.94
CA GLY A 633 -17.65 -20.78 12.16
C GLY A 633 -16.84 -21.14 13.41
N GLY A 634 -15.86 -22.03 13.29
CA GLY A 634 -15.06 -22.56 14.37
C GLY A 634 -15.94 -23.26 15.41
N VAL A 635 -15.70 -22.93 16.68
CA VAL A 635 -16.52 -23.40 17.81
C VAL A 635 -17.88 -22.66 17.92
N GLY A 636 -18.28 -21.87 16.92
CA GLY A 636 -19.53 -21.11 16.89
C GLY A 636 -19.53 -19.88 17.78
N GLY A 637 -18.36 -19.24 17.98
CA GLY A 637 -18.19 -18.14 18.93
C GLY A 637 -19.02 -16.89 18.62
N PHE A 638 -19.28 -16.59 17.35
CA PHE A 638 -20.09 -15.45 16.93
C PHE A 638 -21.61 -15.75 16.99
N PRO A 639 -22.12 -16.87 16.42
CA PRO A 639 -23.50 -17.31 16.65
C PRO A 639 -23.87 -17.43 18.12
N LEU A 640 -22.94 -17.83 18.99
CA LEU A 640 -23.17 -17.87 20.43
C LEU A 640 -23.52 -16.48 21.00
N GLN A 641 -22.82 -15.44 20.58
CA GLN A 641 -23.12 -14.06 20.98
C GLN A 641 -24.44 -13.58 20.40
N LEU A 642 -24.67 -13.79 19.09
CA LEU A 642 -25.91 -13.37 18.43
C LEU A 642 -27.14 -14.08 19.01
N SER A 643 -27.04 -15.37 19.32
CA SER A 643 -28.14 -16.18 19.85
C SER A 643 -28.64 -15.71 21.22
N LYS A 644 -27.80 -15.02 21.99
CA LYS A 644 -28.15 -14.41 23.29
C LYS A 644 -28.87 -13.07 23.11
N VAL A 645 -28.54 -12.31 22.06
CA VAL A 645 -29.09 -10.96 21.79
C VAL A 645 -30.35 -11.02 20.93
N TYR A 646 -30.39 -11.93 19.95
CA TYR A 646 -31.45 -12.07 18.95
C TYR A 646 -32.06 -13.49 19.02
N PRO A 647 -32.97 -13.75 19.97
CA PRO A 647 -33.47 -15.10 20.27
C PRO A 647 -34.32 -15.74 19.15
N LYS A 648 -34.77 -14.93 18.18
CA LYS A 648 -35.53 -15.40 17.02
C LYS A 648 -34.65 -15.98 15.90
N LEU A 649 -33.38 -15.58 15.82
CA LEU A 649 -32.46 -16.09 14.81
C LEU A 649 -32.15 -17.57 15.04
N ARG A 650 -32.00 -18.29 13.94
CA ARG A 650 -31.56 -19.70 13.91
C ARG A 650 -30.20 -19.78 13.25
N PHE A 651 -29.37 -20.71 13.70
CA PHE A 651 -27.98 -20.83 13.27
C PHE A 651 -27.64 -22.26 12.87
N ILE A 652 -26.88 -22.39 11.78
CA ILE A 652 -26.13 -23.59 11.46
C ILE A 652 -24.66 -23.21 11.46
N VAL A 653 -23.87 -23.81 12.34
CA VAL A 653 -22.42 -23.61 12.42
C VAL A 653 -21.76 -24.73 11.62
N GLN A 654 -21.00 -24.36 10.60
CA GLN A 654 -20.31 -25.28 9.70
C GLN A 654 -18.80 -25.16 9.91
N ASP A 655 -18.14 -26.29 10.19
CA ASP A 655 -16.69 -26.36 10.26
C ASP A 655 -16.22 -27.81 10.08
N ARG A 656 -14.91 -28.06 10.21
CA ARG A 656 -14.31 -29.39 10.20
C ARG A 656 -14.73 -30.18 11.44
N GLY A 657 -14.82 -31.51 11.30
CA GLY A 657 -15.33 -32.42 12.35
C GLY A 657 -14.72 -32.20 13.74
N PRO A 658 -13.39 -32.11 13.90
CA PRO A 658 -12.76 -31.87 15.21
C PRO A 658 -13.19 -30.56 15.88
N VAL A 659 -13.37 -29.50 15.09
CA VAL A 659 -13.73 -28.16 15.58
C VAL A 659 -15.21 -28.10 15.95
N VAL A 660 -16.08 -28.71 15.12
CA VAL A 660 -17.50 -28.93 15.43
C VAL A 660 -17.66 -29.67 16.75
N LYS A 661 -16.90 -30.76 16.95
CA LYS A 661 -16.92 -31.54 18.19
C LYS A 661 -16.54 -30.69 19.40
N GLN A 662 -15.49 -29.87 19.29
CA GLN A 662 -15.09 -28.95 20.36
C GLN A 662 -16.22 -27.96 20.72
N GLY A 663 -16.89 -27.38 19.72
CA GLY A 663 -18.03 -26.48 19.92
C GLY A 663 -19.17 -27.14 20.68
N LEU A 664 -19.56 -28.34 20.27
CA LEU A 664 -20.66 -29.12 20.85
C LEU A 664 -20.36 -29.63 22.27
N GLU A 665 -19.13 -30.07 22.56
CA GLU A 665 -18.82 -30.76 23.82
C GLU A 665 -18.28 -29.81 24.90
N LYS A 666 -17.53 -28.77 24.52
CA LYS A 666 -16.79 -27.94 25.49
C LYS A 666 -17.32 -26.53 25.65
N VAL A 667 -17.78 -25.89 24.56
CA VAL A 667 -18.13 -24.46 24.56
C VAL A 667 -19.62 -24.25 24.80
N TRP A 668 -20.48 -24.75 23.92
CA TRP A 668 -21.91 -24.43 23.93
C TRP A 668 -22.70 -24.96 25.13
N PRO A 669 -22.45 -26.18 25.65
CA PRO A 669 -23.17 -26.68 26.82
C PRO A 669 -23.02 -25.81 28.07
N ARG A 670 -21.89 -25.09 28.19
CA ARG A 670 -21.60 -24.20 29.33
C ARG A 670 -22.20 -22.81 29.17
N GLU A 671 -22.47 -22.41 27.93
CA GLU A 671 -22.75 -21.01 27.58
C GLU A 671 -24.18 -20.76 27.08
N ASN A 672 -24.78 -21.70 26.35
CA ASN A 672 -26.15 -21.61 25.82
C ASN A 672 -26.74 -22.98 25.46
N LEU A 673 -26.84 -23.89 26.44
CA LEU A 673 -27.34 -25.26 26.25
C LEU A 673 -28.77 -25.29 25.67
N GLU A 674 -29.61 -24.35 26.06
CA GLU A 674 -31.01 -24.30 25.61
C GLU A 674 -31.13 -24.13 24.10
N ALA A 675 -30.26 -23.32 23.48
CA ALA A 675 -30.23 -23.10 22.03
C ALA A 675 -29.88 -24.36 21.22
N LEU A 676 -29.11 -25.28 21.81
CA LEU A 676 -28.85 -26.61 21.23
C LEU A 676 -30.08 -27.51 21.38
N HIS A 677 -30.64 -27.59 22.59
CA HIS A 677 -31.78 -28.47 22.88
C HIS A 677 -33.02 -28.14 22.04
N ASN A 678 -33.33 -26.87 21.84
CA ASN A 678 -34.45 -26.43 21.00
C ASN A 678 -34.14 -26.39 19.50
N ARG A 679 -32.96 -26.88 19.08
CA ARG A 679 -32.48 -26.90 17.69
C ARG A 679 -32.43 -25.54 16.99
N ARG A 680 -32.40 -24.43 17.74
CA ARG A 680 -32.12 -23.11 17.18
C ARG A 680 -30.68 -23.00 16.69
N VAL A 681 -29.76 -23.76 17.28
CA VAL A 681 -28.37 -23.86 16.85
C VAL A 681 -28.06 -25.31 16.54
N GLN A 682 -27.50 -25.52 15.36
CA GLN A 682 -27.06 -26.84 14.90
C GLN A 682 -25.62 -26.73 14.44
N PHE A 683 -24.87 -27.81 14.60
CA PHE A 683 -23.52 -27.94 14.09
C PHE A 683 -23.50 -28.97 12.98
N VAL A 684 -22.79 -28.66 11.89
CA VAL A 684 -22.70 -29.49 10.71
C VAL A 684 -21.24 -29.58 10.29
N GLU A 685 -20.71 -30.79 10.17
CA GLU A 685 -19.40 -31.00 9.57
C GLU A 685 -19.47 -30.67 8.08
N HIS A 686 -18.64 -29.72 7.63
CA HIS A 686 -18.64 -29.29 6.23
C HIS A 686 -17.30 -28.67 5.84
N SER A 687 -16.84 -29.01 4.64
CA SER A 687 -15.74 -28.32 3.95
C SER A 687 -16.31 -27.20 3.09
N PHE A 688 -15.97 -25.95 3.38
CA PHE A 688 -16.41 -24.79 2.61
C PHE A 688 -15.90 -24.73 1.16
N PHE A 689 -15.05 -25.68 0.76
CA PHE A 689 -14.64 -25.87 -0.63
C PHE A 689 -15.65 -26.67 -1.46
N ASP A 690 -16.55 -27.39 -0.78
CA ASP A 690 -17.63 -28.15 -1.40
C ASP A 690 -18.91 -27.31 -1.39
N THR A 691 -19.85 -27.64 -2.28
CA THR A 691 -21.15 -26.94 -2.33
C THR A 691 -21.82 -26.93 -0.95
N ASN A 692 -22.32 -25.77 -0.53
CA ASN A 692 -22.85 -25.64 0.83
C ASN A 692 -24.11 -26.52 0.98
N PRO A 693 -24.18 -27.40 2.00
CA PRO A 693 -25.29 -28.35 2.16
C PRO A 693 -26.60 -27.68 2.59
N THR A 694 -26.54 -26.43 3.06
CA THR A 694 -27.74 -25.67 3.42
C THR A 694 -28.11 -24.77 2.24
N GLU A 695 -29.22 -25.07 1.57
CA GLU A 695 -29.74 -24.25 0.47
C GLU A 695 -30.69 -23.15 0.97
N GLY A 696 -30.66 -22.00 0.32
CA GLY A 696 -31.63 -20.92 0.48
C GLY A 696 -31.64 -20.24 1.86
N ALA A 697 -30.53 -20.30 2.60
CA ALA A 697 -30.42 -19.60 3.88
C ALA A 697 -30.50 -18.07 3.69
N ASP A 698 -31.00 -17.36 4.69
CA ASP A 698 -31.14 -15.90 4.62
C ASP A 698 -29.78 -15.20 4.63
N ILE A 699 -28.86 -15.68 5.48
CA ILE A 699 -27.49 -15.20 5.59
C ILE A 699 -26.53 -16.37 5.51
N TYR A 700 -25.54 -16.29 4.63
CA TYR A 700 -24.28 -17.03 4.75
C TYR A 700 -23.26 -16.07 5.36
N PHE A 701 -22.59 -16.48 6.42
CA PHE A 701 -21.65 -15.65 7.17
C PHE A 701 -20.27 -16.30 7.14
N LEU A 702 -19.26 -15.55 6.71
CA LEU A 702 -17.86 -15.93 6.74
C LEU A 702 -17.16 -14.92 7.65
N ARG A 703 -16.40 -15.36 8.66
CA ARG A 703 -15.68 -14.44 9.55
C ARG A 703 -14.28 -14.94 9.81
N TYR A 704 -13.29 -14.15 9.40
CA TYR A 704 -11.89 -14.57 9.43
C TYR A 704 -11.70 -15.90 8.69
N VAL A 705 -12.22 -15.94 7.47
CA VAL A 705 -12.10 -17.12 6.60
C VAL A 705 -11.35 -16.75 5.33
N LEU A 706 -11.81 -15.75 4.56
CA LEU A 706 -11.19 -15.46 3.26
C LEU A 706 -9.77 -14.90 3.39
N HIS A 707 -9.47 -14.24 4.51
CA HIS A 707 -8.13 -13.76 4.80
C HIS A 707 -7.07 -14.87 4.95
N ASP A 708 -7.47 -16.12 5.18
CA ASP A 708 -6.56 -17.26 5.30
C ASP A 708 -6.09 -17.80 3.95
N TRP A 709 -6.74 -17.40 2.86
CA TRP A 709 -6.63 -18.05 1.57
C TRP A 709 -6.25 -17.08 0.46
N SER A 710 -5.56 -17.60 -0.56
CA SER A 710 -5.31 -16.87 -1.80
C SER A 710 -6.59 -16.72 -2.63
N ASP A 711 -6.55 -15.81 -3.60
CA ASP A 711 -7.74 -15.42 -4.38
C ASP A 711 -8.44 -16.60 -5.08
N ASP A 712 -7.69 -17.55 -5.65
CA ASP A 712 -8.26 -18.72 -6.32
C ASP A 712 -9.06 -19.62 -5.36
N TYR A 713 -8.57 -19.78 -4.12
CA TYR A 713 -9.28 -20.51 -3.08
C TYR A 713 -10.49 -19.72 -2.58
N CYS A 714 -10.38 -18.41 -2.39
CA CYS A 714 -11.51 -17.55 -2.04
C CYS A 714 -12.61 -17.64 -3.09
N VAL A 715 -12.28 -17.58 -4.38
CA VAL A 715 -13.26 -17.73 -5.48
C VAL A 715 -13.96 -19.08 -5.42
N ARG A 716 -13.24 -20.18 -5.12
CA ARG A 716 -13.85 -21.50 -4.91
C ARG A 716 -14.84 -21.51 -3.74
N ILE A 717 -14.45 -20.98 -2.59
CA ILE A 717 -15.31 -20.90 -1.38
C ILE A 717 -16.59 -20.10 -1.69
N LEU A 718 -16.41 -18.92 -2.29
CA LEU A 718 -17.51 -18.04 -2.65
C LEU A 718 -18.44 -18.67 -3.70
N SER A 719 -17.89 -19.38 -4.68
CA SER A 719 -18.67 -20.09 -5.71
C SER A 719 -19.46 -21.26 -5.13
N ALA A 720 -18.89 -21.98 -4.17
CA ALA A 720 -19.54 -23.07 -3.46
C ALA A 720 -20.74 -22.58 -2.63
N ILE A 721 -20.61 -21.42 -1.95
CA ILE A 721 -21.71 -20.78 -1.24
C ILE A 721 -22.76 -20.24 -2.23
N ARG A 722 -22.32 -19.53 -3.28
CA ARG A 722 -23.20 -18.97 -4.32
C ARG A 722 -24.15 -20.02 -4.89
N SER A 723 -23.68 -21.25 -5.09
CA SER A 723 -24.47 -22.34 -5.66
C SER A 723 -25.67 -22.74 -4.79
N SER A 724 -25.62 -22.44 -3.49
CA SER A 724 -26.70 -22.72 -2.54
C SER A 724 -27.54 -21.49 -2.19
N MET A 725 -27.15 -20.29 -2.66
CA MET A 725 -27.88 -19.05 -2.39
C MET A 725 -29.19 -18.98 -3.18
N ALA A 726 -30.26 -18.52 -2.53
CA ALA A 726 -31.50 -18.10 -3.16
C ALA A 726 -31.48 -16.59 -3.46
N ALA A 727 -32.48 -16.09 -4.19
CA ALA A 727 -32.57 -14.68 -4.57
C ALA A 727 -32.62 -13.71 -3.37
N HIS A 728 -33.15 -14.14 -2.22
CA HIS A 728 -33.20 -13.35 -0.99
C HIS A 728 -31.94 -13.51 -0.12
N SER A 729 -31.09 -14.49 -0.40
CA SER A 729 -29.89 -14.78 0.38
C SER A 729 -28.89 -13.64 0.30
N ARG A 730 -28.23 -13.36 1.42
CA ARG A 730 -27.06 -12.46 1.48
C ARG A 730 -25.85 -13.23 1.98
N LEU A 731 -24.70 -12.92 1.40
CA LEU A 731 -23.41 -13.30 1.94
C LEU A 731 -22.85 -12.13 2.73
N LEU A 732 -22.41 -12.39 3.96
CA LEU A 732 -21.72 -11.43 4.82
C LEU A 732 -20.31 -11.97 5.10
N ILE A 733 -19.30 -11.23 4.67
CA ILE A 733 -17.88 -11.53 4.95
C ILE A 733 -17.39 -10.55 6.02
N CYS A 734 -16.83 -11.05 7.10
CA CYS A 734 -16.34 -10.29 8.25
C CYS A 734 -14.82 -10.40 8.35
N ASP A 735 -14.11 -9.68 7.49
CA ASP A 735 -12.64 -9.69 7.36
C ASP A 735 -12.07 -8.25 7.40
N GLN A 736 -10.74 -8.09 7.47
CA GLN A 736 -10.14 -6.76 7.38
C GLN A 736 -10.48 -6.16 6.03
N VAL A 737 -10.95 -4.92 6.03
CA VAL A 737 -10.90 -4.09 4.83
C VAL A 737 -9.71 -3.16 4.99
N MET A 738 -8.72 -3.32 4.11
CA MET A 738 -7.49 -2.54 4.09
C MET A 738 -7.74 -1.19 3.43
N ASN A 739 -7.25 -0.12 4.05
CA ASN A 739 -7.27 1.23 3.49
C ASN A 739 -5.83 1.73 3.32
N THR A 740 -5.60 2.53 2.28
CA THR A 740 -4.27 3.07 1.98
C THR A 740 -4.07 4.44 2.64
N THR A 741 -2.81 4.89 2.75
CA THR A 741 -2.52 6.22 3.30
C THR A 741 -3.09 7.38 2.46
N VAL A 742 -3.54 7.10 1.23
CA VAL A 742 -4.19 8.05 0.32
C VAL A 742 -5.71 7.88 0.22
N GLY A 743 -6.28 6.87 0.89
CA GLY A 743 -7.72 6.64 0.99
C GLY A 743 -8.25 5.64 -0.05
N ASP A 744 -9.56 5.40 0.02
CA ASP A 744 -10.35 4.60 -0.92
C ASP A 744 -11.75 5.24 -1.05
N PRO A 745 -12.36 5.35 -2.24
CA PRO A 745 -13.68 5.95 -2.40
C PRO A 745 -14.81 5.26 -1.63
N ASP A 746 -14.67 3.96 -1.34
CA ASP A 746 -15.68 3.17 -0.63
C ASP A 746 -15.53 3.27 0.90
N LEU A 747 -14.52 4.01 1.40
CA LEU A 747 -14.22 4.15 2.83
C LEU A 747 -14.07 5.62 3.24
N GLU A 748 -14.46 5.93 4.48
CA GLU A 748 -14.26 7.26 5.05
C GLU A 748 -12.77 7.50 5.36
N SER A 749 -12.27 8.66 4.94
CA SER A 749 -10.87 9.05 5.16
C SER A 749 -10.70 9.83 6.46
N ALA A 750 -9.59 9.61 7.16
CA ALA A 750 -9.20 10.42 8.30
C ALA A 750 -9.02 11.90 7.91
N PRO A 751 -9.26 12.85 8.83
CA PRO A 751 -9.07 14.27 8.56
C PRO A 751 -7.58 14.61 8.34
N SER A 752 -7.29 15.49 7.37
CA SER A 752 -5.95 16.04 7.16
C SER A 752 -5.45 16.77 8.43
N PRO A 753 -4.17 16.63 8.81
CA PRO A 753 -3.04 16.08 8.05
C PRO A 753 -2.73 14.62 8.44
N LEU A 754 -3.72 13.89 8.96
CA LEU A 754 -3.58 12.47 9.27
C LEU A 754 -3.57 11.67 7.96
N PRO A 755 -2.85 10.53 7.89
CA PRO A 755 -2.99 9.60 6.77
C PRO A 755 -4.44 9.13 6.64
N ALA A 756 -4.96 9.00 5.41
CA ALA A 756 -6.37 8.70 5.16
C ALA A 756 -6.85 7.39 5.82
N ASN A 757 -5.95 6.41 5.97
CA ASN A 757 -6.19 5.16 6.69
C ASN A 757 -6.08 5.27 8.23
N TYR A 758 -6.11 6.47 8.83
CA TYR A 758 -5.92 6.68 10.27
C TYR A 758 -4.54 6.27 10.83
N GLY A 759 -3.54 5.99 9.98
CA GLY A 759 -2.14 5.79 10.37
C GLY A 759 -1.94 4.86 11.57
N TYR A 760 -1.54 5.40 12.72
CA TYR A 760 -1.23 4.61 13.91
C TYR A 760 -2.41 3.77 14.43
N HIS A 761 -3.66 4.22 14.22
CA HIS A 761 -4.84 3.48 14.64
C HIS A 761 -5.00 2.14 13.90
N THR A 762 -4.68 2.10 12.60
CA THR A 762 -4.79 0.90 11.74
C THR A 762 -3.52 0.06 11.72
N ARG A 763 -2.48 0.45 12.48
CA ARG A 763 -1.22 -0.29 12.58
C ARG A 763 -1.41 -1.75 12.95
N PHE A 764 -2.37 -2.05 13.83
CA PHE A 764 -2.69 -3.43 14.21
C PHE A 764 -3.19 -4.26 13.01
N SER A 765 -4.03 -3.69 12.14
CA SER A 765 -4.53 -4.34 10.93
C SER A 765 -3.40 -4.69 9.96
N HIS A 766 -2.44 -3.79 9.77
CA HIS A 766 -1.26 -4.06 8.94
C HIS A 766 -0.34 -5.12 9.56
N SER A 767 -0.16 -5.13 10.88
CA SER A 767 0.57 -6.20 11.57
C SER A 767 -0.13 -7.55 11.40
N ARG A 768 -1.47 -7.58 11.38
CA ARG A 768 -2.23 -8.82 11.18
C ARG A 768 -2.02 -9.39 9.78
N ASP A 769 -2.02 -8.55 8.75
CA ASP A 769 -1.74 -8.97 7.37
C ASP A 769 -0.37 -9.68 7.26
N ILE A 770 0.67 -9.10 7.88
CA ILE A 770 2.00 -9.73 7.95
C ILE A 770 1.95 -11.08 8.70
N THR A 771 1.17 -11.18 9.77
CA THR A 771 0.99 -12.46 10.50
C THR A 771 0.30 -13.50 9.63
N MET A 772 -0.76 -13.13 8.89
CA MET A 772 -1.47 -14.05 7.98
C MET A 772 -0.55 -14.53 6.86
N MET A 773 0.21 -13.62 6.25
CA MET A 773 1.24 -13.96 5.27
C MET A 773 2.29 -14.92 5.86
N SER A 774 2.80 -14.63 7.07
CA SER A 774 3.82 -15.47 7.71
C SER A 774 3.35 -16.88 8.03
N CYS A 775 2.12 -17.02 8.53
CA CYS A 775 1.59 -18.30 9.00
C CYS A 775 1.10 -19.19 7.85
N ILE A 776 0.36 -18.61 6.92
CA ILE A 776 -0.48 -19.37 5.98
C ILE A 776 -0.46 -18.79 4.56
N ASN A 777 0.39 -17.80 4.26
CA ASN A 777 0.33 -17.01 3.02
C ASN A 777 -1.06 -16.37 2.80
N GLY A 778 -1.73 -16.01 3.89
CA GLY A 778 -3.03 -15.32 3.86
C GLY A 778 -2.89 -13.86 3.41
N ILE A 779 -4.04 -13.23 3.12
CA ILE A 779 -4.11 -11.90 2.50
C ILE A 779 -5.28 -11.09 3.11
N GLU A 780 -4.98 -9.96 3.73
CA GLU A 780 -5.97 -8.93 4.04
C GLU A 780 -6.18 -8.04 2.80
N ARG A 781 -7.42 -7.66 2.49
CA ARG A 781 -7.78 -7.11 1.17
C ARG A 781 -8.40 -5.72 1.23
N THR A 782 -8.18 -4.94 0.17
CA THR A 782 -8.81 -3.63 -0.07
C THR A 782 -10.25 -3.77 -0.59
N PRO A 783 -11.07 -2.71 -0.56
CA PRO A 783 -12.41 -2.71 -1.17
C PRO A 783 -12.42 -3.17 -2.64
N ALA A 784 -11.45 -2.70 -3.42
CA ALA A 784 -11.31 -3.07 -4.83
C ALA A 784 -11.02 -4.57 -5.03
N GLU A 785 -10.17 -5.15 -4.19
CA GLU A 785 -9.84 -6.58 -4.23
C GLU A 785 -11.03 -7.45 -3.81
N PHE A 786 -11.77 -7.09 -2.76
CA PHE A 786 -13.01 -7.79 -2.40
C PHE A 786 -14.04 -7.73 -3.54
N LYS A 787 -14.18 -6.58 -4.20
CA LYS A 787 -15.08 -6.43 -5.35
C LYS A 787 -14.66 -7.35 -6.50
N ALA A 788 -13.36 -7.43 -6.80
CA ALA A 788 -12.82 -8.32 -7.82
C ALA A 788 -13.07 -9.80 -7.48
N LEU A 789 -12.84 -10.21 -6.23
CA LEU A 789 -13.11 -11.57 -5.76
C LEU A 789 -14.58 -11.96 -5.89
N LEU A 790 -15.48 -11.11 -5.40
CA LEU A 790 -16.91 -11.35 -5.46
C LEU A 790 -17.37 -11.47 -6.92
N GLN A 791 -16.89 -10.58 -7.80
CA GLN A 791 -17.21 -10.61 -9.21
C GLN A 791 -16.71 -11.90 -9.88
N ALA A 792 -15.49 -12.34 -9.59
CA ALA A 792 -14.92 -13.59 -10.10
C ALA A 792 -15.73 -14.82 -9.66
N ALA A 793 -16.30 -14.78 -8.45
CA ALA A 793 -17.20 -15.82 -7.95
C ALA A 793 -18.66 -15.69 -8.43
N GLY A 794 -18.98 -14.69 -9.27
CA GLY A 794 -20.34 -14.47 -9.77
C GLY A 794 -21.31 -13.86 -8.75
N LEU A 795 -20.80 -13.11 -7.78
CA LEU A 795 -21.52 -12.33 -6.78
C LEU A 795 -21.33 -10.82 -7.04
N LYS A 796 -22.19 -10.01 -6.45
CA LYS A 796 -22.12 -8.54 -6.51
C LYS A 796 -21.95 -7.97 -5.11
N LEU A 797 -20.94 -7.12 -4.93
CA LEU A 797 -20.80 -6.30 -3.73
C LEU A 797 -22.01 -5.35 -3.62
N LYS A 798 -22.70 -5.41 -2.49
CA LYS A 798 -23.84 -4.54 -2.18
C LYS A 798 -23.44 -3.38 -1.28
N LYS A 799 -22.69 -3.65 -0.21
CA LYS A 799 -22.30 -2.63 0.77
C LYS A 799 -21.12 -3.10 1.61
N ILE A 800 -20.21 -2.20 1.94
CA ILE A 800 -19.25 -2.39 3.04
C ILE A 800 -19.80 -1.64 4.25
N TRP A 801 -19.96 -2.36 5.36
CA TRP A 801 -20.37 -1.81 6.64
C TRP A 801 -19.11 -1.50 7.45
N ASP A 802 -18.78 -0.22 7.56
CA ASP A 802 -17.74 0.29 8.46
C ASP A 802 -18.23 0.17 9.91
N CYS A 803 -17.89 -0.95 10.55
CA CYS A 803 -18.27 -1.23 11.93
C CYS A 803 -17.39 -0.45 12.92
N ARG A 804 -17.87 -0.26 14.15
CA ARG A 804 -17.12 0.29 15.30
C ARG A 804 -16.06 -0.71 15.81
N SER A 805 -15.24 -1.23 14.89
CA SER A 805 -14.21 -2.25 15.09
C SER A 805 -13.09 -2.05 14.07
N GLN A 806 -11.98 -2.79 14.24
CA GLN A 806 -10.92 -2.86 13.23
C GLN A 806 -11.38 -3.62 11.98
N VAL A 807 -12.42 -4.44 12.09
CA VAL A 807 -12.94 -5.31 11.03
C VAL A 807 -14.27 -4.77 10.53
N SER A 808 -14.56 -4.99 9.25
CA SER A 808 -15.79 -4.53 8.58
C SER A 808 -16.64 -5.71 8.11
N LEU A 809 -17.89 -5.45 7.73
CA LEU A 809 -18.73 -6.45 7.06
C LEU A 809 -18.90 -6.11 5.58
N ILE A 810 -18.52 -7.03 4.71
CA ILE A 810 -18.73 -6.95 3.27
C ILE A 810 -20.02 -7.72 2.96
N GLU A 811 -21.08 -7.00 2.58
CA GLU A 811 -22.36 -7.58 2.16
C GLU A 811 -22.37 -7.80 0.65
N ALA A 812 -22.57 -9.04 0.23
CA ALA A 812 -22.67 -9.46 -1.16
C ALA A 812 -23.99 -10.20 -1.44
N VAL A 813 -24.47 -10.07 -2.67
CA VAL A 813 -25.73 -10.67 -3.15
C VAL A 813 -25.54 -11.32 -4.51
N LEU A 814 -26.53 -12.12 -4.93
CA LEU A 814 -26.62 -12.55 -6.32
C LEU A 814 -26.86 -11.34 -7.25
N PRO A 815 -26.27 -11.31 -8.45
CA PRO A 815 -26.58 -10.28 -9.45
C PRO A 815 -28.07 -10.29 -9.80
N GLU A 816 -28.64 -9.10 -10.04
CA GLU A 816 -30.01 -8.99 -10.54
C GLU A 816 -30.10 -9.65 -11.91
N VAL A 817 -30.95 -10.67 -12.05
CA VAL A 817 -31.30 -11.23 -13.35
C VAL A 817 -32.26 -10.23 -13.99
N ASN A 818 -31.74 -9.32 -14.80
CA ASN A 818 -32.57 -8.51 -15.69
C ASN A 818 -33.24 -9.47 -16.69
N GLY A 819 -34.42 -9.94 -16.32
CA GLY A 819 -35.23 -10.80 -17.17
C GLY A 819 -35.51 -10.10 -18.48
N PHE A 820 -35.25 -10.80 -19.58
CA PHE A 820 -36.02 -10.58 -20.81
C PHE A 820 -37.51 -10.66 -20.42
N LYS A 821 -38.17 -9.50 -20.43
CA LYS A 821 -39.62 -9.42 -20.55
C LYS A 821 -40.00 -9.49 -22.01
#